data_AF-C1D5F1-F1
#
_entry.id   AF-C1D5F1-F1
#
_cell.length_a   1.000
_cell.length_b   1.000
_cell.length_c   1.000
_cell.angle_alpha   90.00
_cell.angle_beta   90.00
_cell.angle_gamma   90.00
#
_symmetry.space_group_name_H-M   'P 1'
#
loop_
_entity.id
_entity.type
_entity.pdbx_description
1 polymer ?
#
loop_
_entity_poly.entity_id
_entity_poly.type
_entity_poly.pdbx_seq_one_letter_code
_entity_poly.pdbx_strand_id
1 'polypeptide(L)'
;MNKTHRIVWSTVRQAYVVAHEFATACGKPAATRVAAACAASLLGTTPVLADWIDLPSSTITTIVNAGDRVILPAGESIDVSDGPAVRITGIQNGMITSSFVNDGHIHASGAYTAIEIDSNTLGGFVNHDHIAGSNGGVLFSGTNVLGVQNSGRVEGFTTHGIEFRHATLNTITEDSTVFINETGGHVSSANQSALDINTGSTAYGDIINQGNMGGGKHALSIRDSTVYGQILNEGTMLGATSSILISGSTITGPVADAAGNRVAIENSGLLQTGLVVDDSVINGTIINRGVIASDTPPNGGPGDSHAVSVQSDSSITGLINEATGVINGGVAVAGAVGTAGLLNAGTINTRVEGLLYQDGAMAGSIRNTGTMTGFQAGWDALHAEGIVVLNAQVAGGVQNAGLIAGVNSGIRLDNTQITGGLHNESGATITLAPLRDDDDPSTRRGSAILVNGGQVSGGIINAGTLDASSGRSGIELANHAEVNGNVVNSGTIHASLGGVVVSDSTVNGLIDNQGTIQTGHLNNLYVNDINGVLITGASTLNGVTGADGNKLAIRNSGTITSNDGASLRISGIPDLAAPQPTSAGSMGPEMPPLTIHGNIVNEATGILDNSNGGQDAVAIEYAYIDGSLINNGKLLTRGTGINMNQSWITGNLVNNGEIQMDGGIAMTINNTWIDGQLANSGKITGSSESYGIQLENATLSQGFMNAATGEIKSLGDALDITDSTITGGILNAGQDRIHRL
;
A
#
# COMPACT_ATOMS: atom_id res chain seq x y z
N MET A 1 -20.15 -63.65 46.64
CA MET A 1 -19.84 -62.24 46.27
C MET A 1 -18.39 -61.97 46.67
N ASN A 2 -17.47 -61.85 45.71
CA ASN A 2 -16.04 -61.70 46.00
C ASN A 2 -15.70 -60.25 46.46
N LYS A 3 -14.50 -60.06 47.02
CA LYS A 3 -14.04 -58.78 47.61
C LYS A 3 -14.11 -57.63 46.59
N THR A 4 -13.84 -57.91 45.31
CA THR A 4 -13.88 -56.97 44.18
C THR A 4 -15.30 -56.48 43.88
N HIS A 5 -16.28 -57.39 43.85
CA HIS A 5 -17.69 -57.04 43.64
C HIS A 5 -18.25 -56.18 44.79
N ARG A 6 -17.69 -56.31 45.99
CA ARG A 6 -18.07 -55.52 47.17
C ARG A 6 -17.46 -54.11 47.17
N ILE A 7 -16.26 -53.95 46.62
CA ILE A 7 -15.59 -52.65 46.45
C ILE A 7 -16.30 -51.85 45.37
N VAL A 8 -16.55 -52.45 44.19
CA VAL A 8 -17.27 -51.79 43.08
C VAL A 8 -18.69 -51.36 43.52
N TRP A 9 -19.42 -52.22 44.23
CA TRP A 9 -20.76 -51.87 44.72
C TRP A 9 -20.77 -50.75 45.79
N SER A 10 -19.70 -50.65 46.59
CA SER A 10 -19.53 -49.56 47.57
C SER A 10 -19.21 -48.23 46.90
N THR A 11 -18.35 -48.24 45.88
CA THR A 11 -17.92 -47.03 45.16
C THR A 11 -19.03 -46.47 44.27
N VAL A 12 -19.80 -47.33 43.60
CA VAL A 12 -20.97 -46.91 42.79
C VAL A 12 -22.08 -46.31 43.67
N ARG A 13 -22.28 -46.83 44.89
CA ARG A 13 -23.29 -46.29 45.81
C ARG A 13 -22.89 -44.94 46.40
N GLN A 14 -21.60 -44.69 46.65
CA GLN A 14 -21.10 -43.39 47.09
C GLN A 14 -21.22 -42.32 45.99
N ALA A 15 -21.03 -42.67 44.72
CA ALA A 15 -21.17 -41.74 43.60
C ALA A 15 -22.64 -41.29 43.37
N TYR A 16 -23.63 -42.17 43.63
CA TYR A 16 -25.05 -41.85 43.40
C TYR A 16 -25.72 -41.06 44.52
N VAL A 17 -25.28 -41.18 45.78
CA VAL A 17 -25.89 -40.47 46.92
C VAL A 17 -25.39 -39.02 47.04
N VAL A 18 -24.16 -38.72 46.61
CA VAL A 18 -23.58 -37.37 46.74
C VAL A 18 -23.94 -36.44 45.56
N ALA A 19 -24.38 -36.99 44.42
CA ALA A 19 -24.73 -36.18 43.25
C ALA A 19 -26.08 -35.43 43.35
N HIS A 20 -26.93 -35.75 44.34
CA HIS A 20 -28.25 -35.12 44.49
C HIS A 20 -28.27 -33.88 45.42
N GLU A 21 -27.20 -33.60 46.19
CA GLU A 21 -27.23 -32.53 47.20
C GLU A 21 -26.44 -31.24 46.86
N PHE A 22 -25.84 -31.13 45.66
CA PHE A 22 -25.05 -29.95 45.26
C PHE A 22 -25.49 -29.24 43.97
N ALA A 23 -26.73 -29.45 43.50
CA ALA A 23 -27.21 -28.88 42.23
C ALA A 23 -27.87 -27.48 42.31
N THR A 24 -27.59 -26.67 43.34
CA THR A 24 -28.11 -25.29 43.45
C THR A 24 -27.08 -24.30 44.03
N ALA A 25 -26.13 -23.82 43.22
CA ALA A 25 -25.50 -22.48 43.30
C ALA A 25 -24.47 -22.28 42.15
N CYS A 26 -24.41 -21.06 41.60
CA CYS A 26 -23.75 -20.64 40.34
C CYS A 26 -22.21 -20.50 40.38
N GLY A 27 -21.55 -20.64 39.20
CA GLY A 27 -20.21 -20.10 38.85
C GLY A 27 -19.23 -21.11 38.20
N LYS A 28 -18.77 -20.88 36.95
CA LYS A 28 -17.88 -21.71 36.05
C LYS A 28 -16.52 -22.16 36.66
N PRO A 29 -15.69 -23.07 36.06
CA PRO A 29 -15.74 -23.74 34.73
C PRO A 29 -15.64 -25.29 34.74
N ALA A 30 -16.06 -25.95 33.65
CA ALA A 30 -16.13 -27.41 33.53
C ALA A 30 -14.91 -28.02 32.80
N ALA A 31 -13.80 -28.21 33.50
CA ALA A 31 -12.68 -29.07 33.10
C ALA A 31 -12.83 -30.51 33.65
N THR A 32 -14.04 -30.99 33.93
CA THR A 32 -14.19 -32.27 34.66
C THR A 32 -15.51 -33.01 34.40
N ARG A 33 -16.03 -32.99 33.16
CA ARG A 33 -17.23 -33.77 32.82
C ARG A 33 -17.20 -34.39 31.40
N VAL A 34 -16.13 -35.10 31.04
CA VAL A 34 -16.19 -36.13 29.98
C VAL A 34 -15.36 -37.38 30.35
N ALA A 35 -15.10 -37.63 31.64
CA ALA A 35 -14.33 -38.81 32.09
C ALA A 35 -15.19 -40.07 32.33
N ALA A 36 -16.48 -40.09 32.01
CA ALA A 36 -17.38 -41.18 32.41
C ALA A 36 -18.20 -41.84 31.28
N ALA A 37 -17.94 -41.53 30.01
CA ALA A 37 -18.64 -42.13 28.87
C ALA A 37 -17.78 -43.00 27.94
N CYS A 38 -16.48 -43.14 28.18
CA CYS A 38 -15.57 -43.96 27.34
C CYS A 38 -15.08 -45.26 27.98
N ALA A 39 -15.64 -45.69 29.11
CA ALA A 39 -15.21 -46.93 29.79
C ALA A 39 -16.01 -48.19 29.40
N ALA A 40 -16.98 -48.09 28.49
CA ALA A 40 -17.88 -49.21 28.16
C ALA A 40 -17.72 -49.79 26.73
N SER A 41 -16.85 -49.23 25.88
CA SER A 41 -16.60 -49.76 24.53
C SER A 41 -15.19 -50.36 24.32
N LEU A 42 -14.37 -50.46 25.38
CA LEU A 42 -13.01 -50.99 25.32
C LEU A 42 -12.83 -52.36 26.00
N LEU A 43 -13.81 -53.24 25.85
CA LEU A 43 -13.68 -54.65 26.23
C LEU A 43 -14.01 -55.54 25.04
N GLY A 44 -13.08 -55.53 24.08
CA GLY A 44 -13.19 -56.30 22.84
C GLY A 44 -11.90 -56.43 22.03
N THR A 45 -10.73 -56.06 22.55
CA THR A 45 -9.42 -56.38 21.93
C THR A 45 -8.40 -56.55 23.04
N THR A 46 -7.66 -57.66 23.02
CA THR A 46 -6.48 -57.89 23.85
C THR A 46 -5.47 -56.76 23.66
N PRO A 47 -4.76 -56.29 24.72
CA PRO A 47 -3.65 -55.37 24.52
C PRO A 47 -2.54 -56.15 23.81
N VAL A 48 -2.25 -55.78 22.57
CA VAL A 48 -0.95 -56.07 21.97
C VAL A 48 0.03 -55.22 22.77
N LEU A 49 0.98 -55.86 23.44
CA LEU A 49 2.08 -55.15 24.09
C LEU A 49 2.83 -54.40 22.98
N ALA A 50 2.99 -53.09 23.12
CA ALA A 50 3.83 -52.30 22.23
C ALA A 50 5.26 -52.88 22.28
N ASP A 51 5.67 -53.58 21.23
CA ASP A 51 7.02 -54.12 21.14
C ASP A 51 7.96 -53.06 20.55
N TRP A 52 9.16 -52.94 21.12
CA TRP A 52 10.14 -51.98 20.65
C TRP A 52 10.89 -52.64 19.49
N ILE A 53 10.84 -52.01 18.32
CA ILE A 53 11.61 -52.47 17.16
C ILE A 53 12.85 -51.61 17.09
N ASP A 54 13.95 -52.13 17.66
CA ASP A 54 15.29 -51.59 17.43
C ASP A 54 15.71 -51.92 15.99
N LEU A 55 16.09 -50.90 15.24
CA LEU A 55 16.48 -51.06 13.85
C LEU A 55 17.93 -51.60 13.76
N PRO A 56 18.18 -52.78 13.16
CA PRO A 56 19.54 -53.30 12.94
C PRO A 56 20.31 -52.47 11.88
N SER A 57 21.64 -52.56 11.88
CA SER A 57 22.57 -51.78 11.02
C SER A 57 22.58 -52.12 9.51
N SER A 58 21.48 -52.63 8.94
CA SER A 58 21.36 -53.01 7.52
C SER A 58 19.98 -52.63 6.96
N THR A 59 19.82 -52.50 5.63
CA THR A 59 18.57 -52.09 4.93
C THR A 59 17.30 -52.71 5.51
N ILE A 60 16.31 -51.87 5.83
CA ILE A 60 15.11 -52.29 6.54
C ILE A 60 13.86 -52.05 5.70
N THR A 61 13.16 -53.13 5.33
CA THR A 61 11.75 -53.08 4.96
C THR A 61 10.95 -53.65 6.12
N THR A 62 10.34 -52.80 6.95
CA THR A 62 9.56 -53.25 8.11
C THR A 62 8.07 -53.17 7.82
N ILE A 63 7.37 -54.30 7.99
CA ILE A 63 5.93 -54.31 8.23
C ILE A 63 5.77 -54.09 9.73
N VAL A 64 5.35 -52.89 10.13
CA VAL A 64 5.19 -52.51 11.54
C VAL A 64 3.78 -52.92 11.99
N ASN A 65 3.64 -53.64 13.11
CA ASN A 65 2.32 -53.97 13.65
C ASN A 65 1.73 -52.75 14.38
N ALA A 66 0.41 -52.79 14.61
CA ALA A 66 -0.29 -51.75 15.35
C ALA A 66 0.32 -51.57 16.75
N GLY A 67 0.77 -50.35 17.06
CA GLY A 67 1.30 -49.99 18.36
C GLY A 67 2.74 -50.38 18.69
N ASP A 68 3.60 -50.79 17.73
CA ASP A 68 5.03 -51.09 17.98
C ASP A 68 5.82 -49.83 18.41
N ARG A 69 7.11 -49.62 18.21
CA ARG A 69 7.74 -48.26 18.18
C ARG A 69 9.05 -48.45 17.47
N VAL A 70 9.28 -47.65 16.43
CA VAL A 70 10.47 -47.83 15.61
C VAL A 70 11.51 -46.83 16.08
N ILE A 71 12.63 -47.33 16.62
CA ILE A 71 13.70 -46.49 17.17
C ILE A 71 15.03 -46.88 16.53
N LEU A 72 15.80 -45.89 16.07
CA LEU A 72 17.25 -46.02 15.86
C LEU A 72 17.95 -45.35 17.05
N PRO A 73 18.63 -46.10 17.94
CA PRO A 73 19.28 -45.52 19.12
C PRO A 73 20.48 -44.62 18.79
N ALA A 74 20.82 -43.75 19.76
CA ALA A 74 21.97 -42.87 19.64
C ALA A 74 23.29 -43.62 19.45
N GLY A 75 24.08 -43.18 18.47
CA GLY A 75 25.38 -43.75 18.11
C GLY A 75 25.31 -44.93 17.13
N GLU A 76 24.12 -45.39 16.76
CA GLU A 76 23.94 -46.39 15.69
C GLU A 76 23.86 -45.72 14.31
N SER A 77 24.21 -46.47 13.26
CA SER A 77 24.10 -46.01 11.86
C SER A 77 23.44 -47.06 10.96
N ILE A 78 22.63 -46.60 10.01
CA ILE A 78 22.12 -47.37 8.89
C ILE A 78 22.65 -46.73 7.60
N ASP A 79 23.56 -47.42 6.91
CA ASP A 79 24.12 -46.97 5.63
C ASP A 79 23.75 -47.96 4.52
N VAL A 80 23.02 -47.49 3.50
CA VAL A 80 22.53 -48.32 2.38
C VAL A 80 22.97 -47.72 1.04
N SER A 81 23.27 -48.58 0.06
CA SER A 81 23.66 -48.18 -1.30
C SER A 81 22.72 -48.66 -2.41
N ASP A 82 21.85 -49.63 -2.10
CA ASP A 82 20.96 -50.29 -3.06
C ASP A 82 19.49 -50.26 -2.59
N GLY A 83 18.97 -49.07 -2.25
CA GLY A 83 17.57 -48.86 -1.87
C GLY A 83 17.39 -47.78 -0.79
N PRO A 84 16.15 -47.48 -0.40
CA PRO A 84 15.90 -46.66 0.78
C PRO A 84 16.47 -47.34 2.02
N ALA A 85 17.05 -46.55 2.94
CA ALA A 85 17.63 -47.08 4.16
C ALA A 85 16.54 -47.66 5.08
N VAL A 86 15.40 -46.97 5.15
CA VAL A 86 14.19 -47.40 5.84
C VAL A 86 13.00 -47.30 4.89
N ARG A 87 12.25 -48.39 4.72
CA ARG A 87 10.98 -48.41 4.01
C ARG A 87 9.87 -48.97 4.90
N ILE A 88 8.81 -48.18 5.10
CA ILE A 88 7.62 -48.55 5.86
C ILE A 88 6.46 -48.71 4.88
N THR A 89 5.89 -49.92 4.83
CA THR A 89 4.76 -50.26 3.94
C THR A 89 3.75 -51.15 4.68
N GLY A 90 2.46 -51.05 4.35
CA GLY A 90 1.52 -52.14 4.55
C GLY A 90 0.68 -52.18 5.84
N ILE A 91 0.31 -51.05 6.43
CA ILE A 91 -0.66 -51.07 7.56
C ILE A 91 -2.09 -51.22 7.04
N GLN A 92 -2.85 -52.19 7.59
CA GLN A 92 -4.28 -52.33 7.33
C GLN A 92 -5.06 -51.08 7.79
N ASN A 93 -5.99 -50.63 6.96
CA ASN A 93 -6.92 -49.52 7.21
C ASN A 93 -7.40 -49.48 8.68
N GLY A 94 -7.08 -48.40 9.39
CA GLY A 94 -7.61 -48.10 10.73
C GLY A 94 -6.75 -48.50 11.94
N MET A 95 -5.54 -49.04 11.76
CA MET A 95 -4.60 -49.28 12.86
C MET A 95 -3.51 -48.20 12.91
N ILE A 96 -3.35 -47.53 14.05
CA ILE A 96 -2.28 -46.54 14.29
C ILE A 96 -0.98 -47.33 14.52
N THR A 97 0.01 -47.22 13.63
CA THR A 97 1.38 -47.57 14.02
C THR A 97 1.91 -46.50 14.95
N SER A 98 2.72 -46.95 15.87
CA SER A 98 3.46 -46.11 16.79
C SER A 98 4.46 -45.17 16.12
N SER A 99 5.05 -44.28 16.90
CA SER A 99 6.00 -43.28 16.42
C SER A 99 7.30 -43.88 15.87
N PHE A 100 7.87 -43.19 14.88
CA PHE A 100 9.23 -43.38 14.42
C PHE A 100 10.14 -42.38 15.13
N VAL A 101 11.27 -42.84 15.68
CA VAL A 101 12.26 -41.99 16.36
C VAL A 101 13.66 -42.32 15.85
N ASN A 102 14.36 -41.30 15.34
CA ASN A 102 15.75 -41.41 14.96
C ASN A 102 16.65 -40.64 15.94
N ASP A 103 17.42 -41.37 16.75
CA ASP A 103 18.49 -40.81 17.60
C ASP A 103 19.89 -41.04 17.00
N GLY A 104 20.00 -41.74 15.87
CA GLY A 104 21.26 -42.10 15.21
C GLY A 104 21.39 -41.59 13.76
N HIS A 105 22.31 -42.18 12.99
CA HIS A 105 22.61 -41.75 11.63
C HIS A 105 21.94 -42.66 10.57
N ILE A 106 21.14 -42.09 9.67
CA ILE A 106 20.49 -42.82 8.57
C ILE A 106 20.97 -42.24 7.26
N HIS A 107 21.57 -43.07 6.40
CA HIS A 107 22.07 -42.63 5.11
C HIS A 107 21.74 -43.62 3.99
N ALA A 108 21.13 -43.10 2.93
CA ALA A 108 20.95 -43.81 1.67
C ALA A 108 21.76 -43.14 0.56
N SER A 109 22.66 -43.92 -0.03
CA SER A 109 23.41 -43.58 -1.23
C SER A 109 22.78 -44.24 -2.46
N GLY A 110 23.18 -43.82 -3.66
CA GLY A 110 22.44 -44.17 -4.90
C GLY A 110 21.19 -43.29 -5.07
N ALA A 111 20.44 -43.43 -6.16
CA ALA A 111 19.31 -42.54 -6.46
C ALA A 111 18.07 -42.75 -5.55
N TYR A 112 18.27 -42.98 -4.26
CA TYR A 112 17.26 -43.39 -3.29
C TYR A 112 17.03 -42.35 -2.20
N THR A 113 15.78 -42.31 -1.72
CA THR A 113 15.36 -41.53 -0.56
C THR A 113 15.79 -42.24 0.71
N ALA A 114 16.24 -41.53 1.75
CA ALA A 114 16.71 -42.20 2.98
C ALA A 114 15.58 -42.96 3.68
N ILE A 115 14.41 -42.33 3.82
CA ILE A 115 13.22 -42.93 4.44
C ILE A 115 12.01 -42.77 3.52
N GLU A 116 11.33 -43.88 3.21
CA GLU A 116 10.07 -43.91 2.44
C GLU A 116 8.93 -44.53 3.26
N ILE A 117 7.82 -43.80 3.37
CA ILE A 117 6.64 -44.20 4.15
C ILE A 117 5.41 -44.14 3.25
N ASP A 118 4.93 -45.31 2.82
CA ASP A 118 3.88 -45.45 1.80
C ASP A 118 2.57 -46.01 2.38
N SER A 119 1.47 -45.23 2.30
CA SER A 119 0.09 -45.63 2.64
C SER A 119 -0.07 -46.15 4.07
N ASN A 120 0.39 -45.38 5.05
CA ASN A 120 0.44 -45.77 6.46
C ASN A 120 -0.28 -44.79 7.39
N THR A 121 -0.51 -45.19 8.65
CA THR A 121 -0.89 -44.28 9.74
C THR A 121 0.18 -44.32 10.82
N LEU A 122 0.92 -43.22 11.01
CA LEU A 122 2.04 -43.07 11.95
C LEU A 122 1.65 -42.18 13.13
N GLY A 123 1.91 -42.64 14.35
CA GLY A 123 1.62 -41.92 15.60
C GLY A 123 2.52 -40.72 15.86
N GLY A 124 3.57 -40.53 15.05
CA GLY A 124 4.49 -39.39 15.06
C GLY A 124 5.82 -39.73 14.41
N PHE A 125 6.52 -38.74 13.87
CA PHE A 125 7.87 -38.88 13.34
C PHE A 125 8.79 -37.91 14.08
N VAL A 126 9.88 -38.42 14.65
CA VAL A 126 10.84 -37.63 15.42
C VAL A 126 12.25 -37.90 14.92
N ASN A 127 13.00 -36.85 14.59
CA ASN A 127 14.41 -36.93 14.24
C ASN A 127 15.25 -36.05 15.18
N HIS A 128 16.20 -36.65 15.88
CA HIS A 128 17.15 -35.96 16.77
C HIS A 128 18.58 -35.93 16.24
N ASP A 129 18.95 -36.77 15.28
CA ASP A 129 20.29 -36.82 14.68
C ASP A 129 20.22 -36.70 13.15
N HIS A 130 20.95 -37.49 12.35
CA HIS A 130 21.14 -37.22 10.92
C HIS A 130 20.40 -38.20 10.02
N ILE A 131 19.65 -37.68 9.05
CA ILE A 131 19.04 -38.41 7.94
C ILE A 131 19.56 -37.80 6.64
N ALA A 132 20.18 -38.60 5.78
CA ALA A 132 20.73 -38.14 4.50
C ALA A 132 20.36 -39.09 3.35
N GLY A 133 19.73 -38.57 2.30
CA GLY A 133 19.47 -39.32 1.09
C GLY A 133 20.05 -38.64 -0.15
N SER A 134 20.74 -39.43 -0.97
CA SER A 134 21.27 -38.99 -2.26
C SER A 134 20.17 -38.63 -3.28
N ASN A 135 18.91 -39.06 -3.06
CA ASN A 135 17.74 -38.52 -3.76
C ASN A 135 16.95 -37.53 -2.88
N GLY A 136 16.22 -38.03 -1.87
CA GLY A 136 15.50 -37.21 -0.89
C GLY A 136 15.77 -37.67 0.55
N GLY A 137 15.49 -36.83 1.55
CA GLY A 137 15.65 -37.22 2.96
C GLY A 137 14.53 -38.15 3.42
N VAL A 138 13.32 -37.62 3.54
CA VAL A 138 12.13 -38.35 4.02
C VAL A 138 10.95 -38.14 3.08
N LEU A 139 10.27 -39.21 2.67
CA LEU A 139 9.05 -39.16 1.85
C LEU A 139 7.87 -39.81 2.58
N PHE A 140 6.78 -39.05 2.73
CA PHE A 140 5.48 -39.51 3.17
C PHE A 140 4.51 -39.54 1.98
N SER A 141 4.17 -40.72 1.47
CA SER A 141 3.25 -40.89 0.35
C SER A 141 1.95 -41.58 0.77
N GLY A 142 0.80 -40.91 0.62
CA GLY A 142 -0.49 -41.47 1.02
C GLY A 142 -0.62 -41.74 2.53
N THR A 143 0.24 -41.11 3.33
CA THR A 143 0.43 -41.43 4.75
C THR A 143 -0.31 -40.43 5.64
N ASN A 144 -0.94 -40.93 6.70
CA ASN A 144 -1.45 -40.13 7.80
C ASN A 144 -0.41 -40.11 8.94
N VAL A 145 0.11 -38.95 9.32
CA VAL A 145 1.09 -38.81 10.40
C VAL A 145 0.55 -37.85 11.46
N LEU A 146 0.56 -38.24 12.74
CA LEU A 146 0.04 -37.41 13.83
C LEU A 146 0.97 -36.25 14.22
N GLY A 147 2.14 -36.12 13.60
CA GLY A 147 3.04 -34.97 13.75
C GLY A 147 4.48 -35.29 13.36
N VAL A 148 5.23 -34.28 12.93
CA VAL A 148 6.64 -34.41 12.52
C VAL A 148 7.49 -33.40 13.28
N GLN A 149 8.50 -33.89 14.01
CA GLN A 149 9.43 -33.10 14.83
C GLN A 149 10.87 -33.38 14.40
N ASN A 150 11.61 -32.31 14.10
CA ASN A 150 13.02 -32.41 13.74
C ASN A 150 13.87 -31.47 14.60
N SER A 151 14.77 -32.03 15.42
CA SER A 151 15.85 -31.30 16.09
C SER A 151 17.24 -31.67 15.58
N GLY A 152 17.33 -32.69 14.72
CA GLY A 152 18.53 -33.10 14.02
C GLY A 152 18.67 -32.54 12.60
N ARG A 153 19.44 -33.22 11.75
CA ARG A 153 19.69 -32.84 10.35
C ARG A 153 18.96 -33.77 9.39
N VAL A 154 18.22 -33.23 8.42
CA VAL A 154 17.61 -33.97 7.30
C VAL A 154 18.08 -33.37 5.99
N GLU A 155 18.65 -34.20 5.11
CA GLU A 155 19.20 -33.77 3.83
C GLU A 155 18.67 -34.61 2.67
N GLY A 156 18.10 -33.91 1.69
CA GLY A 156 17.87 -34.43 0.34
C GLY A 156 18.86 -33.80 -0.64
N PHE A 157 19.10 -34.47 -1.77
CA PHE A 157 19.99 -33.92 -2.80
C PHE A 157 19.22 -33.57 -4.08
N THR A 158 18.66 -34.56 -4.79
CA THR A 158 17.95 -34.32 -6.06
C THR A 158 16.49 -33.95 -5.90
N THR A 159 15.80 -34.46 -4.88
CA THR A 159 14.42 -34.10 -4.55
C THR A 159 14.38 -33.24 -3.29
N HIS A 160 13.60 -33.59 -2.28
CA HIS A 160 13.30 -32.74 -1.13
C HIS A 160 14.00 -33.24 0.14
N GLY A 161 14.18 -32.35 1.12
CA GLY A 161 14.60 -32.76 2.46
C GLY A 161 13.51 -33.63 3.10
N ILE A 162 12.31 -33.07 3.25
CA ILE A 162 11.10 -33.76 3.70
C ILE A 162 9.98 -33.49 2.70
N GLU A 163 9.28 -34.53 2.26
CA GLU A 163 8.21 -34.44 1.28
C GLU A 163 6.93 -35.16 1.72
N PHE A 164 5.80 -34.50 1.50
CA PHE A 164 4.45 -35.02 1.70
C PHE A 164 3.71 -35.06 0.37
N ARG A 165 3.23 -36.24 -0.04
CA ARG A 165 2.40 -36.44 -1.26
C ARG A 165 1.12 -37.18 -0.92
N HIS A 166 -0.04 -36.58 -1.20
CA HIS A 166 -1.34 -37.12 -0.81
C HIS A 166 -1.39 -37.52 0.68
N ALA A 167 -0.65 -36.81 1.53
CA ALA A 167 -0.50 -37.16 2.94
C ALA A 167 -1.41 -36.29 3.81
N THR A 168 -1.74 -36.81 4.99
CA THR A 168 -2.44 -36.06 6.03
C THR A 168 -1.53 -35.89 7.23
N LEU A 169 -1.30 -34.65 7.64
CA LEU A 169 -0.66 -34.33 8.92
C LEU A 169 -1.76 -33.99 9.92
N ASN A 170 -1.87 -34.77 10.98
CA ASN A 170 -2.82 -34.58 12.08
C ASN A 170 -2.06 -34.16 13.36
N THR A 171 -2.76 -33.87 14.46
CA THR A 171 -2.14 -33.43 15.72
C THR A 171 -1.88 -34.60 16.69
N ILE A 172 -0.82 -34.48 17.51
CA ILE A 172 -0.46 -35.44 18.58
C ILE A 172 -1.19 -35.10 19.90
N THR A 173 -1.51 -33.81 20.13
CA THR A 173 -2.02 -33.26 21.40
C THR A 173 -2.94 -32.05 21.18
N GLU A 174 -3.45 -31.44 22.26
CA GLU A 174 -4.30 -30.23 22.24
C GLU A 174 -3.62 -28.98 21.64
N ASP A 175 -2.30 -29.02 21.42
CA ASP A 175 -1.55 -27.96 20.74
C ASP A 175 -1.53 -28.24 19.23
N SER A 176 -2.04 -27.28 18.47
CA SER A 176 -2.35 -27.38 17.04
C SER A 176 -1.15 -27.58 16.11
N THR A 177 0.05 -27.96 16.54
CA THR A 177 1.24 -28.06 15.68
C THR A 177 1.36 -29.44 15.04
N VAL A 178 1.55 -29.50 13.72
CA VAL A 178 1.67 -30.76 12.97
C VAL A 178 3.05 -30.97 12.33
N PHE A 179 3.80 -29.89 12.14
CA PHE A 179 5.20 -29.94 11.75
C PHE A 179 6.01 -28.92 12.57
N ILE A 180 7.15 -29.35 13.12
CA ILE A 180 8.12 -28.46 13.76
C ILE A 180 9.56 -28.85 13.39
N ASN A 181 10.31 -27.88 12.87
CA ASN A 181 11.77 -27.93 12.83
C ASN A 181 12.30 -27.12 14.01
N GLU A 182 12.72 -27.78 15.07
CA GLU A 182 13.09 -27.17 16.34
C GLU A 182 14.37 -26.33 16.26
N THR A 183 14.63 -25.57 17.32
CA THR A 183 15.91 -24.88 17.50
C THR A 183 17.07 -25.89 17.40
N GLY A 184 18.01 -25.65 16.48
CA GLY A 184 19.12 -26.56 16.19
C GLY A 184 18.84 -27.58 15.07
N GLY A 185 17.57 -27.78 14.73
CA GLY A 185 17.16 -28.61 13.59
C GLY A 185 17.54 -27.98 12.25
N HIS A 186 18.00 -28.83 11.33
CA HIS A 186 18.34 -28.42 9.98
C HIS A 186 17.64 -29.32 8.95
N VAL A 187 16.85 -28.73 8.07
CA VAL A 187 16.29 -29.43 6.90
C VAL A 187 16.86 -28.80 5.64
N SER A 188 17.39 -29.60 4.73
CA SER A 188 17.93 -29.07 3.48
C SER A 188 17.68 -29.94 2.26
N SER A 189 17.67 -29.28 1.11
CA SER A 189 17.73 -29.93 -0.21
C SER A 189 18.69 -29.17 -1.12
N ALA A 190 19.53 -29.88 -1.88
CA ALA A 190 20.42 -29.23 -2.85
C ALA A 190 19.70 -28.70 -4.10
N ASN A 191 18.61 -29.34 -4.57
CA ASN A 191 17.98 -29.03 -5.85
C ASN A 191 16.49 -28.63 -5.80
N GLN A 192 15.75 -28.95 -4.74
CA GLN A 192 14.32 -28.63 -4.62
C GLN A 192 14.03 -27.96 -3.27
N SER A 193 12.87 -28.25 -2.68
CA SER A 193 12.44 -27.69 -1.40
C SER A 193 13.08 -28.40 -0.20
N ALA A 194 13.41 -27.69 0.87
CA ALA A 194 13.78 -28.34 2.12
C ALA A 194 12.56 -29.09 2.71
N LEU A 195 11.41 -28.42 2.80
CA LEU A 195 10.11 -29.00 3.13
C LEU A 195 9.12 -28.80 1.97
N ASP A 196 8.53 -29.88 1.48
CA ASP A 196 7.51 -29.87 0.41
C ASP A 196 6.21 -30.53 0.86
N ILE A 197 5.11 -29.77 0.88
CA ILE A 197 3.75 -30.27 1.11
C ILE A 197 3.01 -30.17 -0.21
N ASN A 198 2.78 -31.31 -0.86
CA ASN A 198 2.42 -31.32 -2.27
C ASN A 198 1.28 -32.30 -2.55
N THR A 199 0.64 -32.10 -3.70
CA THR A 199 -0.21 -33.09 -4.37
C THR A 199 -1.40 -33.50 -3.49
N GLY A 200 -2.29 -32.55 -3.19
CA GLY A 200 -3.52 -32.82 -2.43
C GLY A 200 -3.28 -33.19 -0.96
N SER A 201 -2.13 -32.81 -0.38
CA SER A 201 -1.85 -33.07 1.02
C SER A 201 -2.66 -32.12 1.92
N THR A 202 -2.92 -32.54 3.16
CA THR A 202 -3.67 -31.73 4.14
C THR A 202 -2.94 -31.70 5.48
N ALA A 203 -2.70 -30.52 6.02
CA ALA A 203 -2.16 -30.31 7.35
C ALA A 203 -3.25 -29.76 8.28
N TYR A 204 -3.62 -30.48 9.33
CA TYR A 204 -4.59 -30.06 10.33
C TYR A 204 -3.93 -29.36 11.51
N GLY A 205 -3.15 -28.31 11.21
CA GLY A 205 -2.49 -27.50 12.21
C GLY A 205 -1.30 -26.72 11.68
N ASP A 206 -0.46 -26.26 12.61
CA ASP A 206 0.61 -25.31 12.36
C ASP A 206 1.87 -25.97 11.82
N ILE A 207 2.53 -25.25 10.92
CA ILE A 207 3.85 -25.59 10.37
C ILE A 207 4.84 -24.56 10.93
N ILE A 208 5.76 -25.03 11.76
CA ILE A 208 6.69 -24.16 12.52
C ILE A 208 8.13 -24.46 12.13
N ASN A 209 8.91 -23.42 11.84
CA ASN A 209 10.36 -23.50 11.68
C ASN A 209 11.07 -22.64 12.73
N GLN A 210 11.71 -23.23 13.73
CA GLN A 210 12.62 -22.58 14.69
C GLN A 210 14.10 -22.74 14.33
N GLY A 211 14.42 -23.73 13.50
CA GLY A 211 15.77 -24.03 13.04
C GLY A 211 16.10 -23.45 11.65
N ASN A 212 16.91 -24.17 10.89
CA ASN A 212 17.35 -23.76 9.55
C ASN A 212 16.69 -24.63 8.47
N MET A 213 15.99 -24.03 7.52
CA MET A 213 15.55 -24.67 6.29
C MET A 213 16.26 -24.06 5.08
N GLY A 214 16.97 -24.88 4.32
CA GLY A 214 17.72 -24.44 3.13
C GLY A 214 17.40 -25.29 1.91
N GLY A 215 16.73 -24.75 0.91
CA GLY A 215 16.42 -25.50 -0.32
C GLY A 215 17.03 -24.90 -1.58
N GLY A 216 17.47 -25.78 -2.47
CA GLY A 216 17.94 -25.44 -3.82
C GLY A 216 16.93 -24.70 -4.68
N LYS A 217 15.64 -24.76 -4.33
CA LYS A 217 14.60 -23.86 -4.85
C LYS A 217 13.88 -23.12 -3.73
N HIS A 218 13.33 -23.87 -2.78
CA HIS A 218 12.49 -23.32 -1.71
C HIS A 218 12.87 -23.83 -0.32
N ALA A 219 12.77 -23.00 0.71
CA ALA A 219 12.87 -23.53 2.06
C ALA A 219 11.58 -24.32 2.39
N LEU A 220 10.44 -23.69 2.18
CA LEU A 220 9.11 -24.28 2.32
C LEU A 220 8.34 -24.12 1.02
N SER A 221 7.71 -25.20 0.58
CA SER A 221 6.82 -25.20 -0.58
C SER A 221 5.53 -25.93 -0.26
N ILE A 222 4.40 -25.28 -0.56
CA ILE A 222 3.06 -25.82 -0.42
C ILE A 222 2.38 -25.72 -1.78
N ARG A 223 2.05 -26.86 -2.39
CA ARG A 223 1.46 -26.93 -3.73
C ARG A 223 0.21 -27.79 -3.74
N ASP A 224 -0.85 -27.30 -4.37
CA ASP A 224 -2.13 -28.00 -4.54
C ASP A 224 -2.63 -28.65 -3.24
N SER A 225 -2.49 -27.96 -2.11
CA SER A 225 -2.65 -28.53 -0.76
C SER A 225 -3.37 -27.58 0.20
N THR A 226 -3.79 -28.10 1.35
CA THR A 226 -4.53 -27.32 2.36
C THR A 226 -3.83 -27.36 3.72
N VAL A 227 -3.70 -26.20 4.36
CA VAL A 227 -3.22 -26.07 5.75
C VAL A 227 -4.31 -25.41 6.59
N TYR A 228 -4.85 -26.17 7.54
CA TYR A 228 -5.79 -25.71 8.57
C TYR A 228 -5.05 -25.22 9.81
N GLY A 229 -4.21 -24.20 9.64
CA GLY A 229 -3.33 -23.66 10.67
C GLY A 229 -2.50 -22.51 10.13
N GLN A 230 -1.53 -22.08 10.92
CA GLN A 230 -0.58 -21.04 10.52
C GLN A 230 0.73 -21.63 10.00
N ILE A 231 1.47 -20.81 9.25
CA ILE A 231 2.88 -21.04 8.94
C ILE A 231 3.67 -20.02 9.74
N LEU A 232 4.57 -20.48 10.60
CA LEU A 232 5.36 -19.62 11.47
C LEU A 232 6.86 -19.88 11.31
N ASN A 233 7.60 -18.83 10.95
CA ASN A 233 9.04 -18.82 10.95
C ASN A 233 9.60 -18.15 12.21
N GLU A 234 10.22 -18.95 13.07
CA GLU A 234 11.00 -18.56 14.23
C GLU A 234 12.53 -18.74 14.01
N GLY A 235 12.95 -19.22 12.84
CA GLY A 235 14.35 -19.48 12.49
C GLY A 235 14.73 -18.91 11.12
N THR A 236 15.57 -19.62 10.35
CA THR A 236 16.02 -19.17 9.03
C THR A 236 15.40 -20.01 7.92
N MET A 237 14.83 -19.36 6.91
CA MET A 237 14.36 -19.99 5.68
C MET A 237 15.06 -19.41 4.46
N LEU A 238 15.77 -20.28 3.74
CA LEU A 238 16.63 -19.93 2.62
C LEU A 238 16.26 -20.75 1.38
N GLY A 239 15.87 -20.06 0.30
CA GLY A 239 15.60 -20.65 -1.01
C GLY A 239 16.51 -20.05 -2.07
N ALA A 240 16.67 -20.69 -3.22
CA ALA A 240 17.35 -20.07 -4.37
C ALA A 240 16.39 -19.36 -5.34
N THR A 241 15.09 -19.70 -5.30
CA THR A 241 14.04 -19.08 -6.13
C THR A 241 13.04 -18.34 -5.26
N SER A 242 12.52 -19.00 -4.23
CA SER A 242 11.77 -18.33 -3.17
C SER A 242 11.96 -19.04 -1.85
N SER A 243 12.01 -18.34 -0.72
CA SER A 243 12.13 -19.02 0.58
C SER A 243 10.84 -19.77 0.91
N ILE A 244 9.69 -19.14 0.65
CA ILE A 244 8.36 -19.73 0.83
C ILE A 244 7.60 -19.64 -0.49
N LEU A 245 7.05 -20.77 -0.95
CA LEU A 245 6.13 -20.86 -2.08
C LEU A 245 4.78 -21.43 -1.61
N ILE A 246 3.69 -20.73 -1.92
CA ILE A 246 2.32 -21.23 -1.76
C ILE A 246 1.66 -21.13 -3.14
N SER A 247 1.32 -22.28 -3.74
CA SER A 247 0.78 -22.36 -5.10
C SER A 247 -0.43 -23.29 -5.18
N GLY A 248 -1.53 -22.88 -5.83
CA GLY A 248 -2.74 -23.69 -5.95
C GLY A 248 -3.34 -24.13 -4.60
N SER A 249 -3.08 -23.39 -3.51
CA SER A 249 -3.23 -23.89 -2.15
C SER A 249 -4.14 -23.02 -1.27
N THR A 250 -4.66 -23.60 -0.19
CA THR A 250 -5.45 -22.87 0.82
C THR A 250 -4.81 -22.93 2.20
N ILE A 251 -4.54 -21.78 2.80
CA ILE A 251 -4.07 -21.64 4.18
C ILE A 251 -5.13 -20.92 4.99
N THR A 252 -5.58 -21.48 6.12
CA THR A 252 -6.63 -20.85 6.93
C THR A 252 -6.09 -19.87 7.97
N GLY A 253 -4.84 -20.03 8.40
CA GLY A 253 -4.17 -19.17 9.37
C GLY A 253 -3.20 -18.17 8.73
N PRO A 254 -2.52 -17.35 9.56
CA PRO A 254 -1.51 -16.41 9.08
C PRO A 254 -0.26 -17.12 8.55
N VAL A 255 0.49 -16.39 7.72
CA VAL A 255 1.87 -16.73 7.35
C VAL A 255 2.76 -15.69 7.99
N ALA A 256 3.52 -16.07 9.02
CA ALA A 256 4.20 -15.15 9.90
C ALA A 256 5.70 -15.41 9.99
N ASP A 257 6.48 -14.33 9.98
CA ASP A 257 7.90 -14.32 10.36
C ASP A 257 8.05 -13.59 11.70
N ALA A 258 8.73 -14.22 12.66
CA ALA A 258 8.97 -13.65 13.98
C ALA A 258 10.19 -12.70 14.01
N ALA A 259 10.30 -11.90 15.07
CA ALA A 259 11.29 -10.83 15.13
C ALA A 259 12.73 -11.38 15.19
N GLY A 260 13.63 -10.78 14.42
CA GLY A 260 15.04 -11.19 14.34
C GLY A 260 15.30 -12.35 13.37
N ASN A 261 14.26 -12.87 12.73
CA ASN A 261 14.35 -14.00 11.81
C ASN A 261 14.52 -13.55 10.37
N ARG A 262 14.81 -14.52 9.50
CA ARG A 262 15.14 -14.26 8.09
C ARG A 262 14.46 -15.27 7.17
N VAL A 263 13.63 -14.74 6.28
CA VAL A 263 13.05 -15.39 5.09
C VAL A 263 13.74 -14.76 3.88
N ALA A 264 14.83 -15.35 3.41
CA ALA A 264 15.66 -14.72 2.38
C ALA A 264 16.16 -15.71 1.34
N ILE A 265 16.78 -15.18 0.30
CA ILE A 265 17.32 -15.96 -0.81
C ILE A 265 18.85 -15.94 -0.71
N GLU A 266 19.53 -17.09 -0.89
CA GLU A 266 21.00 -17.15 -0.75
C GLU A 266 21.78 -17.12 -2.08
N ASN A 267 21.12 -17.18 -3.25
CA ASN A 267 21.82 -17.38 -4.52
C ASN A 267 21.15 -16.68 -5.72
N SER A 268 21.94 -16.12 -6.65
CA SER A 268 21.61 -15.07 -7.65
C SER A 268 21.01 -15.55 -9.01
N GLY A 269 20.05 -16.49 -9.00
CA GLY A 269 19.21 -16.82 -10.19
C GLY A 269 18.24 -15.72 -10.65
N LEU A 270 17.52 -15.93 -11.77
CA LEU A 270 16.81 -14.88 -12.54
C LEU A 270 15.38 -14.50 -12.07
N LEU A 271 14.79 -15.14 -11.06
CA LEU A 271 13.48 -14.79 -10.48
C LEU A 271 13.49 -15.10 -8.99
N GLN A 272 13.50 -14.06 -8.15
CA GLN A 272 13.82 -14.19 -6.73
C GLN A 272 12.85 -13.41 -5.85
N THR A 273 12.04 -14.14 -5.09
CA THR A 273 11.07 -13.55 -4.18
C THR A 273 11.10 -14.28 -2.84
N GLY A 274 11.25 -13.59 -1.72
CA GLY A 274 11.27 -14.22 -0.40
C GLY A 274 10.01 -15.06 -0.12
N LEU A 275 8.84 -14.49 -0.38
CA LEU A 275 7.53 -15.13 -0.21
C LEU A 275 6.65 -14.98 -1.46
N VAL A 276 6.23 -16.10 -2.06
CA VAL A 276 5.34 -16.14 -3.22
C VAL A 276 4.00 -16.79 -2.85
N VAL A 277 2.90 -16.15 -3.24
CA VAL A 277 1.53 -16.66 -3.18
C VAL A 277 0.95 -16.61 -4.60
N ASP A 278 0.65 -17.77 -5.17
CA ASP A 278 0.28 -17.93 -6.57
C ASP A 278 -0.98 -18.81 -6.69
N ASP A 279 -2.03 -18.31 -7.35
CA ASP A 279 -3.33 -19.02 -7.48
C ASP A 279 -3.79 -19.65 -6.15
N SER A 280 -3.69 -18.87 -5.06
CA SER A 280 -3.84 -19.40 -3.69
C SER A 280 -4.71 -18.49 -2.81
N VAL A 281 -5.29 -19.10 -1.78
CA VAL A 281 -6.11 -18.40 -0.78
C VAL A 281 -5.45 -18.49 0.59
N ILE A 282 -5.09 -17.35 1.16
CA ILE A 282 -4.67 -17.24 2.56
C ILE A 282 -5.79 -16.50 3.30
N ASN A 283 -6.63 -17.25 4.03
CA ASN A 283 -7.68 -16.71 4.90
C ASN A 283 -7.11 -16.16 6.23
N GLY A 284 -5.82 -15.85 6.24
CA GLY A 284 -5.09 -15.18 7.30
C GLY A 284 -4.26 -14.02 6.74
N THR A 285 -3.54 -13.35 7.62
CA THR A 285 -2.68 -12.21 7.27
C THR A 285 -1.25 -12.69 7.06
N ILE A 286 -0.56 -12.14 6.06
CA ILE A 286 0.91 -12.27 5.96
C ILE A 286 1.52 -11.27 6.94
N ILE A 287 2.31 -11.73 7.90
CA ILE A 287 2.88 -10.90 8.97
C ILE A 287 4.40 -10.97 8.93
N ASN A 288 5.06 -9.84 8.70
CA ASN A 288 6.52 -9.74 8.79
C ASN A 288 6.94 -9.01 10.08
N ARG A 289 7.73 -9.68 10.92
CA ARG A 289 8.44 -9.05 12.07
C ARG A 289 9.96 -9.14 11.94
N GLY A 290 10.48 -9.97 11.04
CA GLY A 290 11.90 -10.16 10.76
C GLY A 290 12.29 -9.57 9.42
N VAL A 291 13.00 -10.33 8.60
CA VAL A 291 13.49 -9.89 7.29
C VAL A 291 12.93 -10.79 6.20
N ILE A 292 12.15 -10.22 5.28
CA ILE A 292 11.81 -10.85 4.01
C ILE A 292 12.63 -10.16 2.91
N ALA A 293 13.44 -10.92 2.17
CA ALA A 293 14.36 -10.33 1.19
C ALA A 293 14.34 -11.03 -0.17
N SER A 294 14.48 -10.25 -1.24
CA SER A 294 14.92 -10.69 -2.56
C SER A 294 16.35 -10.17 -2.81
N ASP A 295 17.34 -11.06 -2.92
CA ASP A 295 18.76 -10.69 -2.95
C ASP A 295 19.28 -10.29 -4.34
N THR A 296 18.44 -10.22 -5.38
CA THR A 296 18.84 -9.78 -6.73
C THR A 296 18.19 -8.46 -7.16
N PRO A 297 18.93 -7.60 -7.89
CA PRO A 297 18.34 -6.48 -8.60
C PRO A 297 17.36 -7.01 -9.66
N PRO A 298 16.11 -6.53 -9.72
CA PRO A 298 15.27 -6.76 -10.90
C PRO A 298 15.96 -6.11 -12.10
N ASN A 299 16.59 -6.93 -12.92
CA ASN A 299 16.92 -6.58 -14.31
C ASN A 299 15.74 -6.95 -15.25
N GLY A 300 14.63 -7.45 -14.68
CA GLY A 300 13.34 -7.59 -15.35
C GLY A 300 12.49 -6.34 -15.14
N GLY A 301 11.53 -6.10 -16.03
CA GLY A 301 10.62 -4.95 -15.96
C GLY A 301 9.76 -4.91 -14.69
N PRO A 302 8.84 -3.93 -14.58
CA PRO A 302 7.92 -3.81 -13.45
C PRO A 302 7.12 -5.11 -13.30
N GLY A 303 7.47 -5.93 -12.29
CA GLY A 303 6.84 -7.22 -12.04
C GLY A 303 7.75 -8.31 -11.43
N ASP A 304 9.03 -8.38 -11.78
CA ASP A 304 9.74 -9.68 -11.70
C ASP A 304 10.61 -9.95 -10.45
N SER A 305 10.77 -9.02 -9.50
CA SER A 305 11.56 -9.31 -8.28
C SER A 305 11.11 -8.49 -7.07
N HIS A 306 9.93 -8.85 -6.55
CA HIS A 306 9.46 -8.34 -5.26
C HIS A 306 9.83 -9.30 -4.14
N ALA A 307 10.14 -8.81 -2.94
CA ALA A 307 10.43 -9.67 -1.79
C ALA A 307 9.18 -10.43 -1.30
N VAL A 308 7.99 -9.82 -1.46
CA VAL A 308 6.70 -10.49 -1.33
C VAL A 308 5.91 -10.33 -2.63
N SER A 309 5.47 -11.45 -3.22
CA SER A 309 4.62 -11.47 -4.41
C SER A 309 3.33 -12.23 -4.14
N VAL A 310 2.20 -11.62 -4.46
CA VAL A 310 0.86 -12.24 -4.43
C VAL A 310 0.25 -12.07 -5.82
N GLN A 311 -0.02 -13.16 -6.53
CA GLN A 311 -0.29 -13.13 -7.97
C GLN A 311 -1.32 -14.17 -8.42
N SER A 312 -1.64 -14.18 -9.71
CA SER A 312 -2.54 -15.15 -10.36
C SER A 312 -3.89 -15.26 -9.63
N ASP A 313 -4.55 -14.13 -9.40
CA ASP A 313 -5.85 -14.02 -8.70
C ASP A 313 -5.84 -14.53 -7.25
N SER A 314 -4.67 -14.62 -6.62
CA SER A 314 -4.56 -14.97 -5.20
C SER A 314 -5.34 -14.02 -4.29
N SER A 315 -5.85 -14.55 -3.19
CA SER A 315 -6.58 -13.79 -2.17
C SER A 315 -5.91 -13.90 -0.82
N ILE A 316 -5.62 -12.75 -0.20
CA ILE A 316 -5.11 -12.67 1.17
C ILE A 316 -6.02 -11.81 2.04
N THR A 317 -6.14 -12.10 3.34
CA THR A 317 -6.90 -11.21 4.25
C THR A 317 -6.23 -9.84 4.38
N GLY A 318 -4.89 -9.82 4.37
CA GLY A 318 -4.06 -8.62 4.35
C GLY A 318 -2.57 -8.94 4.48
N LEU A 319 -1.75 -7.90 4.43
CA LEU A 319 -0.30 -7.95 4.65
C LEU A 319 0.09 -6.90 5.68
N ILE A 320 0.88 -7.31 6.68
CA ILE A 320 1.36 -6.44 7.75
C ILE A 320 2.87 -6.57 7.85
N ASN A 321 3.59 -5.49 7.60
CA ASN A 321 4.98 -5.32 7.99
C ASN A 321 5.03 -4.58 9.33
N GLU A 322 5.27 -5.28 10.43
CA GLU A 322 5.32 -4.68 11.77
C GLU A 322 6.57 -3.79 11.94
N ALA A 323 6.64 -3.02 13.03
CA ALA A 323 7.68 -2.01 13.24
C ALA A 323 9.13 -2.53 13.15
N THR A 324 9.37 -3.80 13.52
CA THR A 324 10.68 -4.45 13.40
C THR A 324 10.92 -5.11 12.04
N GLY A 325 9.87 -5.24 11.24
CA GLY A 325 9.89 -5.91 9.96
C GLY A 325 10.63 -5.12 8.89
N VAL A 326 11.45 -5.82 8.12
CA VAL A 326 12.14 -5.31 6.93
C VAL A 326 11.71 -6.16 5.73
N ILE A 327 11.16 -5.51 4.71
CA ILE A 327 10.92 -6.12 3.40
C ILE A 327 11.90 -5.48 2.42
N ASN A 328 12.96 -6.21 2.09
CA ASN A 328 14.03 -5.77 1.20
C ASN A 328 13.84 -6.34 -0.20
N GLY A 329 13.17 -5.57 -1.05
CA GLY A 329 12.74 -5.94 -2.39
C GLY A 329 11.34 -5.47 -2.75
N GLY A 330 10.65 -4.72 -1.88
CA GLY A 330 9.29 -4.24 -2.16
C GLY A 330 8.22 -5.34 -2.10
N VAL A 331 6.97 -4.93 -2.34
CA VAL A 331 5.78 -5.79 -2.28
C VAL A 331 5.01 -5.64 -3.59
N ALA A 332 4.69 -6.75 -4.26
CA ALA A 332 3.75 -6.78 -5.38
C ALA A 332 2.52 -7.60 -5.04
N VAL A 333 1.34 -7.05 -5.33
CA VAL A 333 0.07 -7.73 -5.18
C VAL A 333 -0.77 -7.50 -6.44
N ALA A 334 -1.02 -8.59 -7.17
CA ALA A 334 -1.87 -8.72 -8.34
C ALA A 334 -3.02 -9.69 -8.04
N GLY A 335 -3.88 -9.29 -7.09
CA GLY A 335 -4.92 -10.14 -6.54
C GLY A 335 -5.85 -9.43 -5.54
N ALA A 336 -6.77 -10.18 -4.97
CA ALA A 336 -7.72 -9.67 -3.99
C ALA A 336 -7.07 -9.51 -2.61
N VAL A 337 -7.34 -8.38 -1.96
CA VAL A 337 -6.90 -8.13 -0.57
C VAL A 337 -8.12 -7.84 0.30
N GLY A 338 -8.24 -8.58 1.39
CA GLY A 338 -9.33 -8.48 2.33
C GLY A 338 -9.33 -7.17 3.13
N THR A 339 -10.12 -7.17 4.19
CA THR A 339 -10.39 -5.98 5.01
C THR A 339 -9.21 -5.48 5.81
N ALA A 340 -8.17 -6.30 6.03
CA ALA A 340 -6.97 -5.87 6.74
C ALA A 340 -6.07 -4.98 5.87
N GLY A 341 -6.20 -5.04 4.55
CA GLY A 341 -5.44 -4.20 3.63
C GLY A 341 -3.94 -4.46 3.66
N LEU A 342 -3.15 -3.42 3.37
CA LEU A 342 -1.69 -3.44 3.39
C LEU A 342 -1.19 -2.43 4.42
N LEU A 343 -0.54 -2.90 5.48
CA LEU A 343 -0.02 -2.07 6.57
C LEU A 343 1.51 -2.17 6.62
N ASN A 344 2.18 -1.03 6.58
CA ASN A 344 3.61 -0.92 6.84
C ASN A 344 3.89 -0.05 8.06
N ALA A 345 4.35 -0.65 9.16
CA ALA A 345 4.92 0.03 10.31
C ALA A 345 6.45 -0.06 10.38
N GLY A 346 7.05 -1.02 9.66
CA GLY A 346 8.50 -1.22 9.57
C GLY A 346 9.12 -0.53 8.36
N THR A 347 10.10 -1.19 7.75
CA THR A 347 10.76 -0.71 6.52
C THR A 347 10.38 -1.60 5.35
N ILE A 348 9.90 -0.99 4.26
CA ILE A 348 9.84 -1.60 2.94
C ILE A 348 10.75 -0.78 2.05
N ASN A 349 11.78 -1.41 1.51
CA ASN A 349 12.73 -0.79 0.61
C ASN A 349 12.88 -1.66 -0.62
N THR A 350 13.07 -1.05 -1.78
CA THR A 350 13.22 -1.77 -3.03
C THR A 350 14.17 -1.04 -3.98
N ARG A 351 14.45 -1.69 -5.12
CA ARG A 351 15.01 -1.03 -6.29
C ARG A 351 14.00 -0.44 -7.28
N VAL A 352 12.72 -0.81 -7.20
CA VAL A 352 11.70 -0.36 -8.17
C VAL A 352 10.53 0.28 -7.43
N GLU A 353 9.43 -0.43 -7.17
CA GLU A 353 8.28 0.06 -6.38
C GLU A 353 8.31 -0.42 -4.92
N GLY A 354 8.13 0.50 -3.96
CA GLY A 354 7.97 0.11 -2.55
C GLY A 354 6.78 -0.83 -2.38
N LEU A 355 5.67 -0.44 -3.00
CA LEU A 355 4.46 -1.24 -3.14
C LEU A 355 3.89 -1.09 -4.55
N LEU A 356 3.66 -2.21 -5.23
CA LEU A 356 2.87 -2.30 -6.46
C LEU A 356 1.56 -3.04 -6.16
N TYR A 357 0.42 -2.37 -6.37
CA TYR A 357 -0.90 -3.00 -6.31
C TYR A 357 -1.60 -2.90 -7.68
N GLN A 358 -1.89 -4.03 -8.31
CA GLN A 358 -2.42 -4.05 -9.67
C GLN A 358 -3.60 -5.00 -9.86
N ASP A 359 -4.50 -4.64 -10.77
CA ASP A 359 -5.60 -5.48 -11.29
C ASP A 359 -6.47 -6.18 -10.23
N GLY A 360 -6.55 -5.60 -9.01
CA GLY A 360 -7.19 -6.21 -7.85
C GLY A 360 -8.25 -5.32 -7.19
N ALA A 361 -9.00 -5.93 -6.27
CA ALA A 361 -9.88 -5.21 -5.34
C ALA A 361 -9.42 -5.40 -3.89
N MET A 362 -9.18 -4.28 -3.20
CA MET A 362 -8.83 -4.23 -1.79
C MET A 362 -9.98 -3.64 -0.98
N ALA A 363 -10.50 -4.41 -0.03
CA ALA A 363 -11.52 -3.93 0.90
C ALA A 363 -10.92 -3.04 2.01
N GLY A 364 -9.68 -3.31 2.42
CA GLY A 364 -8.93 -2.51 3.38
C GLY A 364 -8.30 -1.24 2.79
N SER A 365 -7.36 -0.66 3.55
CA SER A 365 -6.57 0.52 3.14
C SER A 365 -5.12 0.12 2.87
N ILE A 366 -4.39 0.98 2.15
CA ILE A 366 -2.93 0.99 2.19
C ILE A 366 -2.51 1.99 3.26
N ARG A 367 -1.85 1.53 4.34
CA ARG A 367 -1.47 2.37 5.47
C ARG A 367 0.03 2.28 5.74
N ASN A 368 0.69 3.43 5.75
CA ASN A 368 2.10 3.57 6.10
C ASN A 368 2.25 4.32 7.42
N THR A 369 2.89 3.73 8.42
CA THR A 369 3.38 4.42 9.63
C THR A 369 4.90 4.30 9.77
N GLY A 370 5.54 3.48 8.93
CA GLY A 370 6.99 3.32 8.87
C GLY A 370 7.60 4.00 7.66
N THR A 371 8.53 3.32 7.00
CA THR A 371 9.23 3.79 5.81
C THR A 371 8.90 2.91 4.62
N MET A 372 8.47 3.51 3.50
CA MET A 372 8.39 2.88 2.19
C MET A 372 9.26 3.65 1.19
N THR A 373 10.23 2.98 0.56
CA THR A 373 11.09 3.58 -0.45
C THR A 373 11.14 2.78 -1.75
N GLY A 374 10.78 3.45 -2.85
CA GLY A 374 11.19 3.10 -4.21
C GLY A 374 12.52 3.76 -4.53
N PHE A 375 13.60 2.98 -4.70
CA PHE A 375 14.94 3.55 -4.94
C PHE A 375 15.75 2.75 -5.96
N GLN A 376 15.84 3.20 -7.22
CA GLN A 376 16.71 2.50 -8.19
C GLN A 376 18.14 3.06 -8.21
N ALA A 377 19.13 2.17 -8.06
CA ALA A 377 20.51 2.40 -8.46
C ALA A 377 20.73 1.80 -9.87
N GLY A 378 20.38 2.53 -10.93
CA GLY A 378 20.50 2.07 -12.33
C GLY A 378 20.13 3.14 -13.36
N TRP A 379 20.40 2.89 -14.66
CA TRP A 379 20.32 3.88 -15.75
C TRP A 379 18.92 4.06 -16.36
N ASP A 380 17.90 3.31 -15.91
CA ASP A 380 16.49 3.39 -16.38
C ASP A 380 15.57 4.00 -15.30
N ALA A 381 16.12 4.94 -14.52
CA ALA A 381 15.65 5.44 -13.23
C ALA A 381 14.33 6.25 -13.23
N LEU A 382 13.51 6.18 -14.28
CA LEU A 382 12.34 7.04 -14.42
C LEU A 382 11.04 6.44 -13.86
N HIS A 383 11.07 5.22 -13.29
CA HIS A 383 9.86 4.48 -12.89
C HIS A 383 9.96 3.80 -11.51
N ALA A 384 10.75 4.34 -10.58
CA ALA A 384 10.72 3.82 -9.20
C ALA A 384 9.82 4.70 -8.35
N GLU A 385 8.75 4.15 -7.79
CA GLU A 385 7.76 4.87 -6.99
C GLU A 385 7.70 4.35 -5.55
N GLY A 386 7.23 5.19 -4.62
CA GLY A 386 6.97 4.74 -3.27
C GLY A 386 5.80 3.75 -3.22
N ILE A 387 4.66 4.15 -3.78
CA ILE A 387 3.46 3.34 -3.96
C ILE A 387 2.93 3.52 -5.38
N VAL A 388 2.63 2.42 -6.06
CA VAL A 388 1.91 2.39 -7.33
C VAL A 388 0.64 1.58 -7.17
N VAL A 389 -0.47 2.15 -7.66
CA VAL A 389 -1.72 1.42 -7.82
C VAL A 389 -2.13 1.50 -9.30
N LEU A 390 -2.37 0.36 -9.95
CA LEU A 390 -2.66 0.25 -11.38
C LEU A 390 -3.97 -0.51 -11.62
N ASN A 391 -4.93 0.10 -12.34
CA ASN A 391 -6.19 -0.54 -12.75
C ASN A 391 -6.95 -1.26 -11.61
N ALA A 392 -6.78 -0.79 -10.37
CA ALA A 392 -7.24 -1.49 -9.16
C ALA A 392 -8.19 -0.63 -8.33
N GLN A 393 -8.89 -1.28 -7.39
CA GLN A 393 -9.80 -0.63 -6.45
C GLN A 393 -9.27 -0.74 -5.02
N VAL A 394 -9.24 0.38 -4.29
CA VAL A 394 -8.88 0.40 -2.85
C VAL A 394 -9.98 1.13 -2.08
N ALA A 395 -10.79 0.36 -1.36
CA ALA A 395 -11.94 0.90 -0.65
C ALA A 395 -11.53 1.78 0.55
N GLY A 396 -10.55 1.36 1.34
CA GLY A 396 -10.12 2.09 2.54
C GLY A 396 -9.25 3.33 2.27
N GLY A 397 -8.75 3.48 1.04
CA GLY A 397 -7.86 4.57 0.64
C GLY A 397 -6.39 4.36 0.97
N VAL A 398 -5.60 5.43 0.84
CA VAL A 398 -4.17 5.44 1.14
C VAL A 398 -3.89 6.45 2.25
N GLN A 399 -3.23 6.00 3.31
CA GLN A 399 -2.98 6.80 4.52
C GLN A 399 -1.50 6.73 4.88
N ASN A 400 -0.84 7.88 4.88
CA ASN A 400 0.57 8.02 5.26
C ASN A 400 0.71 8.78 6.57
N ALA A 401 1.29 8.13 7.57
CA ALA A 401 1.72 8.68 8.86
C ALA A 401 3.24 8.53 9.07
N GLY A 402 3.98 8.08 8.04
CA GLY A 402 5.42 7.87 8.05
C GLY A 402 6.11 8.51 6.85
N LEU A 403 7.13 7.85 6.30
CA LEU A 403 7.83 8.26 5.10
C LEU A 403 7.41 7.40 3.90
N ILE A 404 7.01 8.04 2.81
CA ILE A 404 6.92 7.44 1.47
C ILE A 404 7.87 8.20 0.57
N ALA A 405 8.80 7.50 -0.08
CA ALA A 405 9.72 8.09 -1.04
C ALA A 405 9.74 7.27 -2.33
N GLY A 406 9.64 7.93 -3.48
CA GLY A 406 9.88 7.32 -4.79
C GLY A 406 10.84 8.17 -5.62
N VAL A 407 11.51 7.58 -6.61
CA VAL A 407 12.36 8.33 -7.54
C VAL A 407 11.50 9.17 -8.48
N ASN A 408 10.44 8.61 -9.06
CA ASN A 408 9.57 9.35 -9.98
C ASN A 408 8.40 10.01 -9.22
N SER A 409 7.57 9.19 -8.58
CA SER A 409 6.44 9.67 -7.78
C SER A 409 6.45 9.04 -6.38
N GLY A 410 6.01 9.80 -5.38
CA GLY A 410 5.79 9.26 -4.03
C GLY A 410 4.64 8.26 -4.06
N ILE A 411 3.48 8.70 -4.55
CA ILE A 411 2.30 7.88 -4.80
C ILE A 411 1.86 8.10 -6.25
N ARG A 412 1.70 7.03 -7.02
CA ARG A 412 1.15 7.06 -8.39
C ARG A 412 -0.09 6.17 -8.47
N LEU A 413 -1.16 6.74 -9.01
CA LEU A 413 -2.42 6.06 -9.28
C LEU A 413 -2.71 6.13 -10.78
N ASP A 414 -2.70 5.00 -11.48
CA ASP A 414 -3.09 4.93 -12.89
C ASP A 414 -4.41 4.17 -13.04
N ASN A 415 -5.45 4.86 -13.54
CA ASN A 415 -6.79 4.28 -13.77
C ASN A 415 -7.39 3.55 -12.55
N THR A 416 -7.17 4.09 -11.35
CA THR A 416 -7.56 3.43 -10.09
C THR A 416 -8.87 3.98 -9.52
N GLN A 417 -9.50 3.23 -8.63
CA GLN A 417 -10.66 3.67 -7.85
C GLN A 417 -10.32 3.66 -6.36
N ILE A 418 -10.08 4.84 -5.79
CA ILE A 418 -9.77 5.02 -4.37
C ILE A 418 -11.00 5.58 -3.66
N THR A 419 -11.66 4.79 -2.81
CA THR A 419 -12.89 5.24 -2.14
C THR A 419 -12.59 6.09 -0.90
N GLY A 420 -11.72 5.63 0.01
CA GLY A 420 -11.42 6.30 1.27
C GLY A 420 -10.58 7.59 1.17
N GLY A 421 -10.12 7.94 -0.04
CA GLY A 421 -9.27 9.11 -0.29
C GLY A 421 -7.79 8.87 -0.06
N LEU A 422 -7.00 9.94 -0.18
CA LEU A 422 -5.55 9.97 0.03
C LEU A 422 -5.23 10.93 1.17
N HIS A 423 -4.54 10.47 2.21
CA HIS A 423 -4.24 11.25 3.41
C HIS A 423 -2.75 11.20 3.73
N ASN A 424 -2.09 12.36 3.74
CA ASN A 424 -0.76 12.54 4.30
C ASN A 424 -0.89 13.25 5.65
N GLU A 425 -0.78 12.49 6.74
CA GLU A 425 -1.04 12.93 8.11
C GLU A 425 0.00 13.95 8.60
N SER A 426 -0.33 14.65 9.68
CA SER A 426 0.61 15.57 10.33
C SER A 426 1.90 14.85 10.75
N GLY A 427 3.05 15.43 10.42
CA GLY A 427 4.38 14.85 10.66
C GLY A 427 4.82 13.79 9.65
N ALA A 428 3.93 13.35 8.76
CA ALA A 428 4.25 12.42 7.68
C ALA A 428 4.88 13.15 6.49
N THR A 429 5.68 12.43 5.71
CA THR A 429 6.33 12.97 4.50
C THR A 429 6.09 12.05 3.32
N ILE A 430 5.64 12.62 2.21
CA ILE A 430 5.70 12.00 0.88
C ILE A 430 6.69 12.82 0.07
N THR A 431 7.74 12.19 -0.42
CA THR A 431 8.85 12.89 -1.09
C THR A 431 9.35 12.16 -2.32
N LEU A 432 10.10 12.88 -3.14
CA LEU A 432 10.86 12.29 -4.23
C LEU A 432 12.31 12.08 -3.78
N ALA A 433 12.80 10.86 -3.90
CA ALA A 433 14.18 10.50 -3.57
C ALA A 433 15.16 11.41 -4.35
N PRO A 434 16.31 11.79 -3.77
CA PRO A 434 17.30 12.62 -4.47
C PRO A 434 17.67 12.03 -5.83
N LEU A 435 17.85 12.90 -6.83
CA LEU A 435 18.49 12.51 -8.09
C LEU A 435 19.93 12.08 -7.82
N ARG A 436 20.46 11.20 -8.65
CA ARG A 436 21.92 11.04 -8.70
C ARG A 436 22.52 12.29 -9.36
N ASP A 437 23.77 12.58 -9.04
CA ASP A 437 24.49 13.75 -9.61
C ASP A 437 24.56 13.73 -11.15
N ASP A 438 24.36 12.56 -11.78
CA ASP A 438 24.37 12.32 -13.23
C ASP A 438 22.99 12.32 -13.92
N ASP A 439 21.88 12.35 -13.16
CA ASP A 439 20.54 12.34 -13.73
C ASP A 439 20.15 13.75 -14.23
N ASP A 440 19.60 13.83 -15.44
CA ASP A 440 19.05 15.09 -15.96
C ASP A 440 17.74 15.43 -15.24
N PRO A 441 17.69 16.48 -14.40
CA PRO A 441 16.49 16.87 -13.68
C PRO A 441 15.33 17.22 -14.62
N SER A 442 15.59 17.55 -15.89
CA SER A 442 14.58 17.89 -16.89
C SER A 442 13.75 16.73 -17.40
N THR A 443 14.23 15.52 -17.17
CA THR A 443 13.52 14.30 -17.54
C THR A 443 12.56 13.83 -16.45
N ARG A 444 12.71 14.33 -15.22
CA ARG A 444 11.82 13.96 -14.10
C ARG A 444 10.47 14.65 -14.23
N ARG A 445 9.43 13.83 -14.42
CA ARG A 445 8.05 14.28 -14.58
C ARG A 445 7.15 13.97 -13.38
N GLY A 446 7.61 13.14 -12.46
CA GLY A 446 6.74 12.64 -11.39
C GLY A 446 6.53 13.63 -10.25
N SER A 447 5.55 13.29 -9.42
CA SER A 447 4.91 14.19 -8.46
C SER A 447 4.84 13.49 -7.10
N ALA A 448 4.76 14.24 -5.99
CA ALA A 448 4.62 13.59 -4.68
C ALA A 448 3.34 12.73 -4.65
N ILE A 449 2.25 13.24 -5.20
CA ILE A 449 1.04 12.49 -5.52
C ILE A 449 0.66 12.74 -6.99
N LEU A 450 0.57 11.67 -7.78
CA LEU A 450 0.08 11.67 -9.16
C LEU A 450 -1.18 10.81 -9.27
N VAL A 451 -2.29 11.43 -9.70
CA VAL A 451 -3.53 10.74 -10.07
C VAL A 451 -3.71 10.87 -11.59
N ASN A 452 -3.56 9.76 -12.29
CA ASN A 452 -3.53 9.68 -13.73
C ASN A 452 -4.71 8.82 -14.22
N GLY A 453 -5.82 9.49 -14.52
CA GLY A 453 -7.12 8.84 -14.71
C GLY A 453 -7.66 8.20 -13.42
N GLY A 454 -8.84 7.59 -13.53
CA GLY A 454 -9.52 6.96 -12.38
C GLY A 454 -10.22 7.96 -11.46
N GLN A 455 -10.66 7.51 -10.28
CA GLN A 455 -11.36 8.34 -9.30
C GLN A 455 -10.79 8.23 -7.88
N VAL A 456 -10.79 9.34 -7.17
CA VAL A 456 -10.50 9.43 -5.72
C VAL A 456 -11.72 10.04 -5.01
N SER A 457 -12.53 9.20 -4.38
CA SER A 457 -13.81 9.64 -3.83
C SER A 457 -13.70 10.38 -2.50
N GLY A 458 -12.80 9.97 -1.61
CA GLY A 458 -12.61 10.58 -0.29
C GLY A 458 -11.85 11.91 -0.28
N GLY A 459 -11.41 12.38 -1.45
CA GLY A 459 -10.55 13.57 -1.57
C GLY A 459 -9.06 13.27 -1.35
N ILE A 460 -8.26 14.35 -1.40
CA ILE A 460 -6.81 14.33 -1.21
C ILE A 460 -6.48 15.34 -0.12
N ILE A 461 -5.90 14.89 0.99
CA ILE A 461 -5.63 15.72 2.16
C ILE A 461 -4.14 15.64 2.50
N ASN A 462 -3.49 16.80 2.53
CA ASN A 462 -2.14 16.96 3.05
C ASN A 462 -2.14 17.78 4.33
N ALA A 463 -1.88 17.13 5.47
CA ALA A 463 -1.58 17.76 6.75
C ALA A 463 -0.09 17.69 7.12
N GLY A 464 0.68 16.80 6.47
CA GLY A 464 2.13 16.69 6.59
C GLY A 464 2.89 17.48 5.53
N THR A 465 3.98 16.89 5.02
CA THR A 465 4.81 17.46 3.96
C THR A 465 4.67 16.65 2.66
N LEU A 466 4.36 17.32 1.56
CA LEU A 466 4.60 16.82 0.20
C LEU A 466 5.84 17.54 -0.35
N ASP A 467 6.91 16.82 -0.61
CA ASP A 467 8.15 17.40 -1.14
C ASP A 467 8.49 16.80 -2.52
N ALA A 468 8.06 17.52 -3.55
CA ALA A 468 8.37 17.27 -4.95
C ALA A 468 9.36 18.32 -5.51
N SER A 469 10.23 18.89 -4.66
CA SER A 469 11.25 19.86 -5.08
C SER A 469 12.23 19.33 -6.12
N SER A 470 12.39 18.00 -6.20
CA SER A 470 13.22 17.30 -7.18
C SER A 470 12.43 16.64 -8.32
N GLY A 471 11.11 16.85 -8.39
CA GLY A 471 10.23 16.38 -9.48
C GLY A 471 9.39 17.53 -10.01
N ARG A 472 8.11 17.31 -10.34
CA ARG A 472 7.24 18.29 -11.01
C ARG A 472 6.25 18.94 -10.06
N SER A 473 5.34 18.15 -9.48
CA SER A 473 4.22 18.70 -8.71
C SER A 473 4.01 18.07 -7.34
N GLY A 474 3.43 18.82 -6.42
CA GLY A 474 3.01 18.29 -5.13
C GLY A 474 1.84 17.32 -5.30
N ILE A 475 0.75 17.82 -5.86
CA ILE A 475 -0.43 17.03 -6.26
C ILE A 475 -0.70 17.30 -7.73
N GLU A 476 -0.79 16.25 -8.55
CA GLU A 476 -1.12 16.34 -9.97
C GLU A 476 -2.32 15.43 -10.31
N LEU A 477 -3.35 16.02 -10.90
CA LEU A 477 -4.49 15.32 -11.50
C LEU A 477 -4.38 15.44 -13.02
N ALA A 478 -4.33 14.32 -13.72
CA ALA A 478 -4.13 14.27 -15.17
C ALA A 478 -5.00 13.20 -15.83
N ASN A 479 -5.17 13.33 -17.16
CA ASN A 479 -5.78 12.33 -18.03
C ASN A 479 -7.18 11.88 -17.57
N HIS A 480 -8.07 12.86 -17.31
CA HIS A 480 -9.45 12.62 -16.88
C HIS A 480 -9.55 11.96 -15.50
N ALA A 481 -8.64 12.32 -14.60
CA ALA A 481 -8.77 11.98 -13.19
C ALA A 481 -9.98 12.72 -12.58
N GLU A 482 -10.69 12.06 -11.66
CA GLU A 482 -11.82 12.65 -10.95
C GLU A 482 -11.62 12.57 -9.43
N VAL A 483 -11.73 13.69 -8.75
CA VAL A 483 -11.69 13.73 -7.27
C VAL A 483 -13.07 14.11 -6.77
N ASN A 484 -13.79 13.18 -6.12
CA ASN A 484 -15.15 13.46 -5.62
C ASN A 484 -15.17 14.23 -4.30
N GLY A 485 -14.04 14.21 -3.57
CA GLY A 485 -13.85 14.98 -2.35
C GLY A 485 -13.10 16.29 -2.57
N ASN A 486 -12.65 16.89 -1.47
CA ASN A 486 -11.83 18.10 -1.51
C ASN A 486 -10.35 17.76 -1.78
N VAL A 487 -9.61 18.71 -2.35
CA VAL A 487 -8.14 18.72 -2.37
C VAL A 487 -7.69 19.75 -1.34
N VAL A 488 -7.19 19.30 -0.19
CA VAL A 488 -6.88 20.15 0.97
C VAL A 488 -5.40 20.11 1.28
N ASN A 489 -4.78 21.28 1.39
CA ASN A 489 -3.45 21.44 1.97
C ASN A 489 -3.55 22.23 3.28
N SER A 490 -3.40 21.56 4.41
CA SER A 490 -3.19 22.18 5.73
C SER A 490 -1.75 22.07 6.22
N GLY A 491 -0.91 21.32 5.51
CA GLY A 491 0.51 21.15 5.77
C GLY A 491 1.38 21.99 4.83
N THR A 492 2.47 21.39 4.36
CA THR A 492 3.42 22.02 3.43
C THR A 492 3.47 21.26 2.11
N ILE A 493 3.45 21.99 1.00
CA ILE A 493 3.76 21.47 -0.34
C ILE A 493 4.95 22.25 -0.89
N HIS A 494 6.02 21.54 -1.21
CA HIS A 494 7.14 22.05 -2.00
C HIS A 494 7.13 21.38 -3.37
N ALA A 495 7.17 22.16 -4.45
CA ALA A 495 7.19 21.62 -5.81
C ALA A 495 8.03 22.48 -6.76
N SER A 496 8.53 21.88 -7.84
CA SER A 496 9.31 22.64 -8.84
C SER A 496 8.43 23.37 -9.85
N LEU A 497 7.34 22.76 -10.34
CA LEU A 497 6.43 23.32 -11.33
C LEU A 497 5.10 23.76 -10.71
N GLY A 498 4.46 22.87 -9.95
CA GLY A 498 3.06 23.06 -9.55
C GLY A 498 2.78 22.53 -8.15
N GLY A 499 2.29 23.36 -7.24
CA GLY A 499 1.87 22.87 -5.92
C GLY A 499 0.69 21.91 -6.04
N VAL A 500 -0.39 22.41 -6.65
CA VAL A 500 -1.57 21.62 -7.06
C VAL A 500 -1.82 21.85 -8.54
N VAL A 501 -1.86 20.79 -9.34
CA VAL A 501 -2.10 20.82 -10.78
C VAL A 501 -3.33 20.01 -11.14
N VAL A 502 -4.24 20.59 -11.91
CA VAL A 502 -5.42 19.92 -12.47
C VAL A 502 -5.40 20.13 -13.98
N SER A 503 -5.16 19.06 -14.75
CA SER A 503 -5.11 19.09 -16.22
C SER A 503 -6.09 18.08 -16.79
N ASP A 504 -6.99 18.55 -17.64
CA ASP A 504 -8.04 17.74 -18.29
C ASP A 504 -8.74 16.80 -17.30
N SER A 505 -9.07 17.32 -16.11
CA SER A 505 -9.52 16.53 -14.97
C SER A 505 -10.65 17.24 -14.21
N THR A 506 -11.34 16.51 -13.34
CA THR A 506 -12.49 17.04 -12.58
C THR A 506 -12.23 16.99 -11.08
N VAL A 507 -12.52 18.11 -10.39
CA VAL A 507 -12.59 18.17 -8.93
C VAL A 507 -14.02 18.51 -8.55
N ASN A 508 -14.73 17.56 -7.94
CA ASN A 508 -16.11 17.77 -7.51
C ASN A 508 -16.23 18.49 -6.16
N GLY A 509 -15.16 18.48 -5.35
CA GLY A 509 -15.06 19.24 -4.11
C GLY A 509 -14.39 20.61 -4.27
N LEU A 510 -13.82 21.08 -3.16
CA LEU A 510 -13.07 22.33 -3.02
C LEU A 510 -11.56 22.09 -3.17
N ILE A 511 -10.85 22.99 -3.86
CA ILE A 511 -9.39 23.14 -3.69
C ILE A 511 -9.14 24.15 -2.55
N ASP A 512 -8.54 23.69 -1.46
CA ASP A 512 -8.45 24.43 -0.20
C ASP A 512 -7.02 24.49 0.34
N ASN A 513 -6.36 25.64 0.21
CA ASN A 513 -5.06 25.87 0.82
C ASN A 513 -5.21 26.60 2.17
N GLN A 514 -4.96 25.89 3.25
CA GLN A 514 -4.88 26.42 4.62
C GLN A 514 -3.43 26.48 5.13
N GLY A 515 -2.51 25.75 4.49
CA GLY A 515 -1.10 25.66 4.83
C GLY A 515 -0.21 26.47 3.89
N THR A 516 0.98 25.93 3.59
CA THR A 516 1.95 26.55 2.69
C THR A 516 2.04 25.75 1.40
N ILE A 517 1.94 26.44 0.27
CA ILE A 517 2.36 25.96 -1.04
C ILE A 517 3.51 26.84 -1.49
N GLN A 518 4.68 26.25 -1.67
CA GLN A 518 5.85 26.94 -2.19
C GLN A 518 6.31 26.25 -3.47
N THR A 519 6.37 27.03 -4.54
CA THR A 519 6.84 26.58 -5.83
C THR A 519 8.03 27.40 -6.28
N GLY A 520 9.03 26.74 -6.85
CA GLY A 520 10.22 27.42 -7.37
C GLY A 520 11.52 26.66 -7.17
N HIS A 521 12.48 27.00 -8.02
CA HIS A 521 13.73 26.26 -8.24
C HIS A 521 14.63 26.15 -7.00
N LEU A 522 14.93 24.92 -6.58
CA LEU A 522 16.15 24.62 -5.83
C LEU A 522 17.26 24.02 -6.73
N ASN A 523 16.92 23.41 -7.88
CA ASN A 523 17.87 22.62 -8.68
C ASN A 523 17.67 22.79 -10.21
N ASN A 524 18.38 23.74 -10.84
CA ASN A 524 18.82 23.80 -12.26
C ASN A 524 17.89 23.44 -13.43
N LEU A 525 16.60 23.20 -13.24
CA LEU A 525 15.70 22.90 -14.35
C LEU A 525 15.18 24.20 -14.97
N TYR A 526 15.35 24.44 -16.28
CA TYR A 526 14.68 25.55 -16.97
C TYR A 526 13.20 25.20 -17.19
N VAL A 527 12.39 25.24 -16.12
CA VAL A 527 10.92 25.23 -16.26
C VAL A 527 10.43 26.66 -16.20
N ASN A 528 9.80 27.12 -17.28
CA ASN A 528 9.05 28.37 -17.25
C ASN A 528 7.59 28.07 -16.82
N ASP A 529 6.87 29.09 -16.39
CA ASP A 529 5.46 29.00 -15.98
C ASP A 529 5.25 28.09 -14.76
N ILE A 530 6.04 28.32 -13.71
CA ILE A 530 5.88 27.66 -12.40
C ILE A 530 4.72 28.29 -11.67
N ASN A 531 3.74 27.51 -11.22
CA ASN A 531 2.53 28.04 -10.59
C ASN A 531 2.28 27.41 -9.22
N GLY A 532 1.72 28.17 -8.28
CA GLY A 532 1.30 27.62 -6.99
C GLY A 532 0.16 26.61 -7.15
N VAL A 533 -0.95 27.08 -7.71
CA VAL A 533 -2.09 26.27 -8.17
C VAL A 533 -2.29 26.48 -9.66
N LEU A 534 -2.34 25.40 -10.44
CA LEU A 534 -2.51 25.43 -11.89
C LEU A 534 -3.73 24.59 -12.31
N ILE A 535 -4.71 25.23 -12.94
CA ILE A 535 -5.87 24.57 -13.55
C ILE A 535 -5.78 24.78 -15.06
N THR A 536 -5.78 23.71 -15.85
CA THR A 536 -5.58 23.81 -17.30
C THR A 536 -6.34 22.75 -18.10
N GLY A 537 -6.27 22.85 -19.43
CA GLY A 537 -6.97 21.96 -20.35
C GLY A 537 -8.49 22.13 -20.26
N ALA A 538 -9.23 21.07 -20.55
CA ALA A 538 -10.68 21.01 -20.41
C ALA A 538 -11.12 20.62 -18.98
N SER A 539 -10.49 21.23 -17.96
CA SER A 539 -10.75 20.88 -16.55
C SER A 539 -12.06 21.48 -16.02
N THR A 540 -12.69 20.75 -15.10
CA THR A 540 -13.90 21.20 -14.42
C THR A 540 -13.73 21.20 -12.90
N LEU A 541 -13.97 22.33 -12.26
CA LEU A 541 -14.10 22.41 -10.80
C LEU A 541 -15.56 22.62 -10.46
N ASN A 542 -16.20 21.64 -9.81
CA ASN A 542 -17.59 21.81 -9.42
C ASN A 542 -17.74 22.55 -8.11
N GLY A 543 -16.76 22.57 -7.21
CA GLY A 543 -16.86 23.30 -5.95
C GLY A 543 -17.95 22.76 -5.00
N VAL A 544 -17.98 23.30 -3.79
CA VAL A 544 -18.92 22.91 -2.73
C VAL A 544 -19.88 24.07 -2.43
N THR A 545 -21.14 23.77 -2.14
CA THR A 545 -22.09 24.78 -1.68
C THR A 545 -21.81 25.11 -0.21
N GLY A 546 -21.42 26.35 0.06
CA GLY A 546 -21.22 26.90 1.40
C GLY A 546 -22.53 27.04 2.16
N ALA A 547 -22.42 27.29 3.48
CA ALA A 547 -23.59 27.48 4.35
C ALA A 547 -24.40 28.74 4.01
N ASP A 548 -23.78 29.70 3.33
CA ASP A 548 -24.41 30.91 2.78
C ASP A 548 -25.15 30.65 1.46
N GLY A 549 -25.14 29.40 0.96
CA GLY A 549 -25.74 28.99 -0.30
C GLY A 549 -24.88 29.30 -1.53
N ASN A 550 -23.75 29.99 -1.37
CA ASN A 550 -22.83 30.28 -2.46
C ASN A 550 -21.94 29.07 -2.71
N LYS A 551 -21.69 28.75 -3.98
CA LYS A 551 -20.75 27.69 -4.35
C LYS A 551 -19.31 28.24 -4.23
N LEU A 552 -18.39 27.41 -3.76
CA LEU A 552 -16.97 27.76 -3.56
C LEU A 552 -16.10 26.68 -4.21
N ALA A 553 -15.25 27.08 -5.15
CA ALA A 553 -14.41 26.16 -5.93
C ALA A 553 -12.94 26.18 -5.49
N ILE A 554 -12.43 27.35 -5.12
CA ILE A 554 -11.05 27.54 -4.67
C ILE A 554 -11.05 28.45 -3.44
N ARG A 555 -10.33 28.05 -2.40
CA ARG A 555 -10.12 28.84 -1.20
C ARG A 555 -8.64 28.86 -0.82
N ASN A 556 -8.12 30.04 -0.52
CA ASN A 556 -6.80 30.21 0.08
C ASN A 556 -6.92 30.97 1.40
N SER A 557 -6.60 30.33 2.52
CA SER A 557 -6.41 30.98 3.83
C SER A 557 -4.98 30.86 4.36
N GLY A 558 -4.11 30.17 3.62
CA GLY A 558 -2.68 30.05 3.89
C GLY A 558 -1.83 30.88 2.92
N THR A 559 -0.61 30.42 2.64
CA THR A 559 0.33 31.10 1.74
C THR A 559 0.56 30.26 0.49
N ILE A 560 0.49 30.91 -0.68
CA ILE A 560 0.87 30.32 -1.97
C ILE A 560 1.94 31.20 -2.60
N THR A 561 3.14 30.65 -2.74
CA THR A 561 4.28 31.34 -3.35
C THR A 561 4.67 30.70 -4.68
N SER A 562 4.88 31.53 -5.70
CA SER A 562 5.50 31.14 -6.96
C SER A 562 6.68 32.06 -7.32
N ASN A 563 7.76 31.45 -7.82
CA ASN A 563 8.98 32.16 -8.19
C ASN A 563 9.07 32.57 -9.67
N ASP A 564 8.19 32.11 -10.57
CA ASP A 564 8.29 32.40 -12.02
C ASP A 564 6.94 32.62 -12.73
N GLY A 565 5.93 31.79 -12.46
CA GLY A 565 4.55 31.98 -12.96
C GLY A 565 3.64 32.62 -11.92
N ALA A 566 2.38 32.17 -11.86
CA ALA A 566 1.37 32.74 -10.98
C ALA A 566 1.14 31.94 -9.69
N SER A 567 0.76 32.63 -8.60
CA SER A 567 0.33 31.91 -7.40
C SER A 567 -0.93 31.08 -7.67
N LEU A 568 -1.88 31.64 -8.44
CA LEU A 568 -3.04 30.93 -8.99
C LEU A 568 -3.14 31.17 -10.49
N ARG A 569 -3.03 30.12 -11.30
CA ARG A 569 -3.24 30.15 -12.75
C ARG A 569 -4.39 29.26 -13.16
N ILE A 570 -5.31 29.82 -13.92
CA ILE A 570 -6.41 29.12 -14.59
C ILE A 570 -6.26 29.43 -16.07
N SER A 571 -5.97 28.41 -16.88
CA SER A 571 -5.63 28.61 -18.29
C SER A 571 -6.26 27.51 -19.14
N GLY A 572 -7.41 27.83 -19.73
CA GLY A 572 -8.12 26.97 -20.65
C GLY A 572 -7.47 26.93 -22.04
N ILE A 573 -8.04 26.12 -22.92
CA ILE A 573 -7.61 26.05 -24.32
C ILE A 573 -8.35 27.13 -25.12
N PRO A 574 -7.67 27.95 -25.94
CA PRO A 574 -8.33 28.90 -26.81
C PRO A 574 -9.25 28.19 -27.80
N ASP A 575 -10.56 28.43 -27.71
CA ASP A 575 -11.47 28.06 -28.79
C ASP A 575 -11.50 29.18 -29.84
N LEU A 576 -10.60 29.08 -30.82
CA LEU A 576 -10.50 30.05 -31.92
C LEU A 576 -11.72 30.02 -32.86
N ALA A 577 -12.58 29.01 -32.77
CA ALA A 577 -13.78 28.87 -33.57
C ALA A 577 -15.04 29.38 -32.87
N ALA A 578 -15.00 29.56 -31.54
CA ALA A 578 -16.11 30.10 -30.77
C ALA A 578 -16.36 31.59 -31.10
N PRO A 579 -17.58 31.97 -31.52
CA PRO A 579 -18.03 33.35 -31.59
C PRO A 579 -17.72 34.09 -30.29
N GLN A 580 -17.03 35.22 -30.38
CA GLN A 580 -16.87 36.11 -29.23
C GLN A 580 -18.26 36.65 -28.85
N PRO A 581 -18.68 36.54 -27.58
CA PRO A 581 -20.02 36.90 -27.16
C PRO A 581 -20.30 38.39 -27.40
N THR A 582 -21.46 38.68 -28.01
CA THR A 582 -21.82 40.04 -28.43
C THR A 582 -22.72 40.79 -27.44
N SER A 583 -23.19 40.14 -26.36
CA SER A 583 -24.02 40.77 -25.31
C SER A 583 -24.17 39.91 -24.05
N ALA A 584 -24.53 40.55 -22.92
CA ALA A 584 -24.81 39.88 -21.65
C ALA A 584 -25.93 38.85 -21.84
N GLY A 585 -25.61 37.58 -21.62
CA GLY A 585 -26.57 36.47 -21.73
C GLY A 585 -26.79 35.88 -23.11
N SER A 586 -25.97 36.21 -24.14
CA SER A 586 -26.10 35.60 -25.48
C SER A 586 -25.32 34.29 -25.68
N MET A 587 -24.72 33.70 -24.64
CA MET A 587 -24.01 32.44 -24.80
C MET A 587 -24.98 31.25 -24.78
N GLY A 588 -25.10 30.62 -25.96
CA GLY A 588 -25.52 29.24 -26.09
C GLY A 588 -24.37 28.27 -25.75
N PRO A 589 -24.36 27.03 -26.27
CA PRO A 589 -23.50 25.92 -25.84
C PRO A 589 -21.99 26.05 -26.15
N GLU A 590 -21.47 27.25 -26.36
CA GLU A 590 -20.07 27.56 -26.75
C GLU A 590 -19.26 28.10 -25.55
N MET A 591 -19.40 27.47 -24.38
CA MET A 591 -18.59 27.82 -23.20
C MET A 591 -17.14 27.35 -23.39
N PRO A 592 -16.13 28.11 -22.90
CA PRO A 592 -14.77 27.63 -22.79
C PRO A 592 -14.73 26.25 -22.12
N PRO A 593 -13.88 25.32 -22.59
CA PRO A 593 -13.84 23.95 -22.07
C PRO A 593 -13.41 23.89 -20.60
N LEU A 594 -12.71 24.91 -20.09
CA LEU A 594 -12.37 25.05 -18.69
C LEU A 594 -13.49 25.77 -17.94
N THR A 595 -14.16 25.06 -17.03
CA THR A 595 -15.30 25.57 -16.25
C THR A 595 -15.06 25.48 -14.75
N ILE A 596 -15.29 26.56 -14.03
CA ILE A 596 -15.26 26.62 -12.56
C ILE A 596 -16.65 27.00 -12.07
N HIS A 597 -17.28 26.14 -11.29
CA HIS A 597 -18.55 26.40 -10.64
C HIS A 597 -18.30 26.82 -9.20
N GLY A 598 -18.53 28.09 -8.91
CA GLY A 598 -18.37 28.69 -7.59
C GLY A 598 -17.27 29.73 -7.50
N ASN A 599 -17.23 30.38 -6.33
CA ASN A 599 -16.33 31.46 -6.04
C ASN A 599 -14.87 30.98 -5.93
N ILE A 600 -13.97 31.90 -6.25
CA ILE A 600 -12.54 31.81 -5.99
C ILE A 600 -12.22 32.86 -4.92
N VAL A 601 -11.75 32.43 -3.76
CA VAL A 601 -11.60 33.30 -2.59
C VAL A 601 -10.20 33.22 -2.01
N ASN A 602 -9.50 34.35 -1.99
CA ASN A 602 -8.35 34.57 -1.11
C ASN A 602 -8.86 35.19 0.19
N GLU A 603 -8.89 34.40 1.26
CA GLU A 603 -9.43 34.79 2.57
C GLU A 603 -8.57 35.88 3.24
N ALA A 604 -9.07 36.49 4.32
CA ALA A 604 -8.38 37.59 5.01
C ALA A 604 -6.95 37.26 5.47
N THR A 605 -6.66 36.00 5.80
CA THR A 605 -5.32 35.52 6.16
C THR A 605 -4.53 35.01 4.95
N GLY A 606 -5.19 34.84 3.81
CA GLY A 606 -4.61 34.30 2.60
C GLY A 606 -3.59 35.24 1.97
N ILE A 607 -2.45 34.67 1.57
CA ILE A 607 -1.39 35.37 0.86
C ILE A 607 -1.14 34.65 -0.46
N LEU A 608 -1.27 35.37 -1.56
CA LEU A 608 -0.76 34.99 -2.87
C LEU A 608 0.47 35.85 -3.15
N ASP A 609 1.64 35.23 -3.17
CA ASP A 609 2.93 35.91 -3.29
C ASP A 609 3.69 35.42 -4.53
N ASN A 610 3.81 36.29 -5.52
CA ASN A 610 4.64 36.09 -6.69
C ASN A 610 5.75 37.16 -6.76
N SER A 611 6.08 37.79 -5.65
CA SER A 611 7.06 38.89 -5.58
C SER A 611 8.52 38.46 -5.80
N ASN A 612 8.80 37.16 -5.85
CA ASN A 612 10.14 36.59 -6.02
C ASN A 612 10.46 36.16 -7.46
N GLY A 613 9.90 36.86 -8.46
CA GLY A 613 10.17 36.60 -9.88
C GLY A 613 8.95 36.14 -10.68
N GLY A 614 7.81 35.95 -10.02
CA GLY A 614 6.58 35.54 -10.68
C GLY A 614 5.90 36.65 -11.49
N GLN A 615 5.12 36.24 -12.49
CA GLN A 615 4.42 37.15 -13.41
C GLN A 615 3.18 37.78 -12.75
N ASP A 616 2.18 36.97 -12.38
CA ASP A 616 0.89 37.44 -11.87
C ASP A 616 0.54 36.81 -10.52
N ALA A 617 -0.17 37.48 -9.60
CA ALA A 617 -0.65 36.78 -8.40
C ALA A 617 -1.80 35.83 -8.75
N VAL A 618 -2.73 36.31 -9.58
CA VAL A 618 -3.82 35.53 -10.19
C VAL A 618 -3.84 35.76 -11.69
N ALA A 619 -3.78 34.69 -12.48
CA ALA A 619 -3.92 34.71 -13.94
C ALA A 619 -5.09 33.82 -14.37
N ILE A 620 -6.04 34.37 -15.15
CA ILE A 620 -7.21 33.67 -15.65
C ILE A 620 -7.33 33.90 -17.16
N GLU A 621 -7.22 32.83 -17.94
CA GLU A 621 -7.21 32.87 -19.39
C GLU A 621 -8.14 31.78 -19.94
N TYR A 622 -8.99 32.12 -20.91
CA TYR A 622 -9.88 31.17 -21.60
C TYR A 622 -10.75 30.32 -20.65
N ALA A 623 -11.30 30.94 -19.62
CA ALA A 623 -12.06 30.24 -18.58
C ALA A 623 -13.46 30.80 -18.39
N TYR A 624 -14.39 29.90 -18.03
CA TYR A 624 -15.72 30.25 -17.56
C TYR A 624 -15.84 30.03 -16.06
N ILE A 625 -16.14 31.08 -15.31
CA ILE A 625 -16.32 31.05 -13.85
C ILE A 625 -17.78 31.41 -13.54
N ASP A 626 -18.54 30.41 -13.12
CA ASP A 626 -19.88 30.58 -12.56
C ASP A 626 -19.79 30.93 -11.08
N GLY A 627 -19.36 32.15 -10.78
CA GLY A 627 -19.06 32.62 -9.44
C GLY A 627 -18.35 33.96 -9.45
N SER A 628 -17.83 34.36 -8.30
CA SER A 628 -17.05 35.60 -8.11
C SER A 628 -15.58 35.30 -7.84
N LEU A 629 -14.69 36.23 -8.22
CA LEU A 629 -13.30 36.27 -7.74
C LEU A 629 -13.19 37.31 -6.62
N ILE A 630 -12.77 36.88 -5.43
CA ILE A 630 -12.77 37.71 -4.22
C ILE A 630 -11.39 37.66 -3.56
N ASN A 631 -10.74 38.83 -3.45
CA ASN A 631 -9.56 39.02 -2.63
C ASN A 631 -9.90 39.74 -1.32
N ASN A 632 -9.91 39.01 -0.20
CA ASN A 632 -9.99 39.55 1.15
C ASN A 632 -8.61 39.66 1.83
N GLY A 633 -7.64 38.88 1.35
CA GLY A 633 -6.28 38.80 1.89
C GLY A 633 -5.28 39.70 1.15
N LYS A 634 -4.09 39.18 0.89
CA LYS A 634 -3.00 39.89 0.22
C LYS A 634 -2.62 39.25 -1.11
N LEU A 635 -2.48 40.08 -2.13
CA LEU A 635 -1.80 39.77 -3.38
C LEU A 635 -0.50 40.58 -3.43
N LEU A 636 0.65 39.90 -3.45
CA LEU A 636 1.98 40.52 -3.48
C LEU A 636 2.66 40.17 -4.81
N THR A 637 2.79 41.16 -5.71
CA THR A 637 3.21 40.92 -7.10
C THR A 637 4.33 41.85 -7.56
N ARG A 638 5.16 41.40 -8.50
CA ARG A 638 6.06 42.25 -9.30
C ARG A 638 5.48 42.63 -10.66
N GLY A 639 4.57 41.82 -11.20
CA GLY A 639 3.90 42.03 -12.49
C GLY A 639 2.45 42.43 -12.29
N THR A 640 1.49 41.56 -12.62
CA THR A 640 0.07 41.88 -12.45
C THR A 640 -0.47 41.35 -11.12
N GLY A 641 -1.37 42.08 -10.46
CA GLY A 641 -2.10 41.52 -9.30
C GLY A 641 -3.09 40.46 -9.78
N ILE A 642 -4.04 40.90 -10.61
CA ILE A 642 -5.05 40.04 -11.24
C ILE A 642 -5.01 40.28 -12.74
N ASN A 643 -4.64 39.26 -13.51
CA ASN A 643 -4.65 39.29 -14.97
C ASN A 643 -5.79 38.40 -15.49
N MET A 644 -6.70 38.97 -16.27
CA MET A 644 -7.78 38.23 -16.93
C MET A 644 -7.75 38.49 -18.44
N ASN A 645 -7.77 37.42 -19.22
CA ASN A 645 -7.83 37.51 -20.67
C ASN A 645 -8.85 36.51 -21.25
N GLN A 646 -9.68 36.96 -22.19
CA GLN A 646 -10.62 36.11 -22.93
C GLN A 646 -11.42 35.16 -22.02
N SER A 647 -11.93 35.69 -20.91
CA SER A 647 -12.60 34.91 -19.85
C SER A 647 -13.97 35.47 -19.51
N TRP A 648 -14.77 34.68 -18.78
CA TRP A 648 -16.11 35.05 -18.33
C TRP A 648 -16.28 34.81 -16.84
N ILE A 649 -16.85 35.79 -16.14
CA ILE A 649 -17.24 35.69 -14.73
C ILE A 649 -18.72 36.08 -14.60
N THR A 650 -19.56 35.19 -14.09
CA THR A 650 -20.99 35.47 -13.87
C THR A 650 -21.24 36.33 -12.64
N GLY A 651 -20.34 36.26 -11.66
CA GLY A 651 -20.35 37.06 -10.43
C GLY A 651 -19.47 38.31 -10.50
N ASN A 652 -18.99 38.72 -9.33
CA ASN A 652 -18.21 39.95 -9.16
C ASN A 652 -16.70 39.69 -9.20
N LEU A 653 -15.93 40.73 -9.53
CA LEU A 653 -14.50 40.81 -9.22
C LEU A 653 -14.31 41.80 -8.07
N VAL A 654 -13.87 41.31 -6.92
CA VAL A 654 -13.87 42.08 -5.67
C VAL A 654 -12.50 42.11 -5.01
N ASN A 655 -12.01 43.31 -4.70
CA ASN A 655 -10.88 43.53 -3.80
C ASN A 655 -11.33 44.20 -2.50
N ASN A 656 -11.42 43.41 -1.42
CA ASN A 656 -11.63 43.89 -0.05
C ASN A 656 -10.32 43.97 0.74
N GLY A 657 -9.30 43.21 0.32
CA GLY A 657 -8.00 43.11 0.95
C GLY A 657 -6.97 44.09 0.38
N GLU A 658 -5.75 43.61 0.18
CA GLU A 658 -4.64 44.39 -0.37
C GLU A 658 -4.11 43.77 -1.67
N ILE A 659 -3.92 44.60 -2.68
CA ILE A 659 -3.12 44.30 -3.87
C ILE A 659 -1.91 45.22 -3.81
N GLN A 660 -0.74 44.63 -3.57
CA GLN A 660 0.51 45.34 -3.48
C GLN A 660 1.41 44.94 -4.65
N MET A 661 1.79 45.96 -5.43
CA MET A 661 2.63 45.81 -6.62
C MET A 661 4.02 46.40 -6.36
N ASP A 662 5.05 45.73 -6.84
CA ASP A 662 6.42 46.26 -6.96
C ASP A 662 6.77 46.49 -8.44
N GLY A 663 6.01 47.36 -9.11
CA GLY A 663 5.93 47.50 -10.57
C GLY A 663 4.72 46.78 -11.17
N GLY A 664 4.36 47.11 -12.42
CA GLY A 664 3.28 46.44 -13.15
C GLY A 664 1.88 47.04 -12.97
N ILE A 665 0.83 46.21 -13.02
CA ILE A 665 -0.59 46.64 -13.07
C ILE A 665 -1.39 45.90 -11.98
N ALA A 666 -2.30 46.56 -11.27
CA ALA A 666 -3.00 45.90 -10.17
C ALA A 666 -4.02 44.90 -10.71
N MET A 667 -4.79 45.33 -11.71
CA MET A 667 -5.74 44.49 -12.42
C MET A 667 -5.71 44.81 -13.91
N THR A 668 -5.53 43.79 -14.74
CA THR A 668 -5.61 43.87 -16.20
C THR A 668 -6.76 42.98 -16.65
N ILE A 669 -7.77 43.56 -17.28
CA ILE A 669 -8.98 42.85 -17.73
C ILE A 669 -9.13 43.06 -19.23
N ASN A 670 -8.74 42.05 -20.01
CA ASN A 670 -8.67 42.13 -21.46
C ASN A 670 -9.63 41.14 -22.12
N ASN A 671 -10.41 41.60 -23.10
CA ASN A 671 -11.36 40.75 -23.84
C ASN A 671 -12.26 39.90 -22.91
N THR A 672 -12.59 40.42 -21.74
CA THR A 672 -13.16 39.65 -20.63
C THR A 672 -14.54 40.20 -20.27
N TRP A 673 -15.46 39.29 -19.98
CA TRP A 673 -16.82 39.60 -19.59
C TRP A 673 -17.01 39.38 -18.09
N ILE A 674 -17.50 40.40 -17.38
CA ILE A 674 -17.90 40.32 -15.97
C ILE A 674 -19.37 40.75 -15.88
N ASP A 675 -20.27 39.80 -15.62
CA ASP A 675 -21.70 40.06 -15.44
C ASP A 675 -22.00 40.80 -14.13
N GLY A 676 -21.14 40.64 -13.13
CA GLY A 676 -21.20 41.39 -11.89
C GLY A 676 -20.52 42.76 -11.97
N GLN A 677 -20.09 43.23 -10.79
CA GLN A 677 -19.41 44.49 -10.59
C GLN A 677 -17.91 44.25 -10.39
N LEU A 678 -17.09 45.18 -10.89
CA LEU A 678 -15.71 45.34 -10.45
C LEU A 678 -15.69 46.27 -9.23
N ALA A 679 -15.42 45.72 -8.04
CA ALA A 679 -15.52 46.45 -6.78
C ALA A 679 -14.20 46.48 -6.00
N ASN A 680 -13.78 47.67 -5.58
CA ASN A 680 -12.66 47.87 -4.66
C ASN A 680 -13.17 48.52 -3.37
N SER A 681 -13.03 47.83 -2.24
CA SER A 681 -13.22 48.42 -0.90
C SER A 681 -11.98 48.28 -0.02
N GLY A 682 -10.96 47.59 -0.51
CA GLY A 682 -9.65 47.45 0.08
C GLY A 682 -8.62 48.41 -0.52
N LYS A 683 -7.37 47.99 -0.54
CA LYS A 683 -6.24 48.82 -0.93
C LYS A 683 -5.57 48.26 -2.18
N ILE A 684 -5.35 49.12 -3.17
CA ILE A 684 -4.51 48.87 -4.34
C ILE A 684 -3.35 49.85 -4.27
N THR A 685 -2.13 49.33 -4.11
CA THR A 685 -0.91 50.15 -4.02
C THR A 685 0.22 49.62 -4.87
N GLY A 686 0.96 50.52 -5.52
CA GLY A 686 2.23 50.17 -6.17
C GLY A 686 3.43 51.02 -5.72
N SER A 687 4.61 50.40 -5.65
CA SER A 687 5.90 51.08 -5.76
C SER A 687 6.34 51.12 -7.23
N SER A 688 7.06 52.15 -7.67
CA SER A 688 7.51 52.34 -9.08
C SER A 688 6.39 52.67 -10.08
N GLU A 689 6.68 52.72 -11.41
CA GLU A 689 5.76 53.00 -12.53
C GLU A 689 4.61 51.98 -12.64
N SER A 690 3.78 51.93 -11.61
CA SER A 690 2.66 51.02 -11.45
C SER A 690 1.37 51.64 -11.97
N TYR A 691 0.47 50.83 -12.51
CA TYR A 691 -0.88 51.22 -12.93
C TYR A 691 -1.91 50.59 -12.00
N GLY A 692 -3.04 51.26 -11.79
CA GLY A 692 -4.16 50.73 -11.01
C GLY A 692 -4.90 49.64 -11.78
N ILE A 693 -5.98 50.01 -12.45
CA ILE A 693 -6.87 49.07 -13.15
C ILE A 693 -6.87 49.41 -14.64
N GLN A 694 -6.64 48.42 -15.49
CA GLN A 694 -6.73 48.54 -16.95
C GLN A 694 -7.85 47.65 -17.49
N LEU A 695 -8.73 48.25 -18.28
CA LEU A 695 -9.82 47.57 -18.98
C LEU A 695 -9.63 47.75 -20.49
N GLU A 696 -9.41 46.65 -21.22
CA GLU A 696 -9.27 46.66 -22.68
C GLU A 696 -10.26 45.69 -23.32
N ASN A 697 -11.19 46.20 -24.14
CA ASN A 697 -12.27 45.40 -24.73
C ASN A 697 -13.01 44.54 -23.68
N ALA A 698 -13.19 45.08 -22.47
CA ALA A 698 -13.86 44.42 -21.36
C ALA A 698 -15.33 44.83 -21.29
N THR A 699 -16.17 43.95 -20.75
CA THR A 699 -17.57 44.31 -20.43
C THR A 699 -17.84 44.15 -18.94
N LEU A 700 -18.29 45.22 -18.30
CA LEU A 700 -18.74 45.26 -16.90
C LEU A 700 -20.25 45.55 -16.87
N SER A 701 -21.07 44.53 -16.63
CA SER A 701 -22.53 44.68 -16.66
C SER A 701 -23.06 45.50 -15.47
N GLN A 702 -22.52 45.31 -14.26
CA GLN A 702 -22.90 46.11 -13.07
C GLN A 702 -21.93 47.27 -12.77
N GLY A 703 -20.99 47.54 -13.68
CA GLY A 703 -20.11 48.69 -13.61
C GLY A 703 -18.87 48.53 -12.73
N PHE A 704 -18.24 49.66 -12.42
CA PHE A 704 -17.08 49.78 -11.54
C PHE A 704 -17.41 50.59 -10.29
N MET A 705 -16.96 50.13 -9.12
CA MET A 705 -17.12 50.82 -7.85
C MET A 705 -15.84 50.82 -7.01
N ASN A 706 -15.32 52.00 -6.71
CA ASN A 706 -14.37 52.21 -5.61
C ASN A 706 -15.13 52.75 -4.39
N ALA A 707 -15.28 51.92 -3.35
CA ALA A 707 -16.07 52.22 -2.16
C ALA A 707 -15.39 53.28 -1.28
N ALA A 708 -16.11 53.83 -0.30
CA ALA A 708 -15.58 54.88 0.59
C ALA A 708 -14.35 54.45 1.43
N THR A 709 -14.19 53.15 1.64
CA THR A 709 -13.01 52.55 2.30
C THR A 709 -11.91 52.17 1.32
N GLY A 710 -12.21 52.18 0.02
CA GLY A 710 -11.30 51.80 -1.05
C GLY A 710 -10.22 52.85 -1.29
N GLU A 711 -9.01 52.37 -1.54
CA GLU A 711 -7.87 53.19 -1.98
C GLU A 711 -7.29 52.60 -3.27
N ILE A 712 -7.10 53.44 -4.29
CA ILE A 712 -6.32 53.12 -5.49
C ILE A 712 -5.18 54.12 -5.60
N LYS A 713 -3.96 53.62 -5.44
CA LYS A 713 -2.75 54.43 -5.47
C LYS A 713 -1.68 53.80 -6.36
N SER A 714 -1.51 54.41 -7.52
CA SER A 714 -0.56 54.07 -8.58
C SER A 714 0.32 55.28 -8.90
N LEU A 715 1.48 55.07 -9.54
CA LEU A 715 2.26 56.19 -10.10
C LEU A 715 1.78 56.58 -11.52
N GLY A 716 1.22 55.63 -12.26
CA GLY A 716 0.47 55.83 -13.51
C GLY A 716 -1.03 56.01 -13.25
N ASP A 717 -1.85 55.70 -14.27
CA ASP A 717 -3.30 55.87 -14.20
C ASP A 717 -3.94 54.94 -13.16
N ALA A 718 -4.88 55.47 -12.38
CA ALA A 718 -5.63 54.70 -11.40
C ALA A 718 -6.67 53.78 -12.07
N LEU A 719 -7.27 54.27 -13.15
CA LEU A 719 -8.23 53.55 -13.99
C LEU A 719 -8.01 53.96 -15.44
N ASP A 720 -7.71 53.00 -16.31
CA ASP A 720 -7.60 53.16 -17.76
C ASP A 720 -8.64 52.27 -18.44
N ILE A 721 -9.39 52.84 -19.39
CA ILE A 721 -10.52 52.19 -20.06
C ILE A 721 -10.38 52.43 -21.56
N THR A 722 -10.09 51.36 -22.29
CA THR A 722 -9.97 51.35 -23.75
C THR A 722 -10.96 50.35 -24.34
N ASP A 723 -11.74 50.79 -25.33
CA ASP A 723 -12.70 49.98 -26.11
C ASP A 723 -13.64 49.08 -25.28
N SER A 724 -13.94 49.48 -24.04
CA SER A 724 -14.69 48.68 -23.07
C SER A 724 -16.12 49.19 -22.88
N THR A 725 -17.02 48.29 -22.47
CA THR A 725 -18.43 48.60 -22.19
C THR A 725 -18.73 48.52 -20.70
N ILE A 726 -19.22 49.62 -20.12
CA ILE A 726 -19.56 49.70 -18.69
C ILE A 726 -21.02 50.15 -18.56
N THR A 727 -21.92 49.26 -18.15
CA THR A 727 -23.37 49.53 -18.14
C THR A 727 -23.86 50.07 -16.79
N GLY A 728 -23.34 49.56 -15.67
CA GLY A 728 -23.70 50.02 -14.32
C GLY A 728 -23.07 51.35 -13.89
N GLY A 729 -22.27 51.97 -14.76
CA GLY A 729 -21.55 53.22 -14.48
C GLY A 729 -20.23 53.04 -13.73
N ILE A 730 -19.59 54.17 -13.43
CA ILE A 730 -18.33 54.27 -12.69
C ILE A 730 -18.62 55.09 -11.44
N LEU A 731 -18.50 54.47 -10.25
CA LEU A 731 -18.71 55.12 -8.97
C LEU A 731 -17.40 55.14 -8.19
N ASN A 732 -16.93 56.33 -7.83
CA ASN A 732 -15.79 56.50 -6.95
C ASN A 732 -16.18 57.29 -5.70
N ALA A 733 -16.24 56.60 -4.56
CA ALA A 733 -16.44 57.18 -3.24
C ALA A 733 -15.16 57.13 -2.38
N GLY A 734 -14.12 56.44 -2.84
CA GLY A 734 -12.87 56.19 -2.14
C GLY A 734 -11.78 57.22 -2.42
N GLN A 735 -10.53 56.89 -2.06
CA GLN A 735 -9.37 57.72 -2.37
C GLN A 735 -8.63 57.19 -3.60
N ASP A 736 -8.62 57.99 -4.66
CA ASP A 736 -7.73 57.80 -5.79
C ASP A 736 -6.65 58.88 -5.77
N ARG A 737 -5.38 58.47 -5.71
CA ARG A 737 -4.22 59.36 -5.89
C ARG A 737 -3.42 58.70 -7.02
N ILE A 738 -3.20 59.22 -8.25
CA ILE A 738 -2.82 60.58 -8.73
C ILE A 738 -3.13 60.76 -10.27
N HIS A 739 -2.90 61.97 -10.81
CA HIS A 739 -2.76 62.51 -12.20
C HIS A 739 -3.91 62.51 -13.23
N ARG A 740 -4.62 61.41 -13.53
CA ARG A 740 -5.81 61.40 -14.41
C ARG A 740 -6.76 60.26 -14.02
N LEU A 741 -8.06 60.52 -14.17
CA LEU A 741 -9.20 59.62 -13.99
C LEU A 741 -9.91 59.49 -15.34
#